data_AF-A0A2E6QPD8-F1
#
_entry.id   AF-A0A2E6QPD8-F1
#
_cell.length_a   1.000
_cell.length_b   1.000
_cell.length_c   1.000
_cell.angle_alpha   90.00
_cell.angle_beta   90.00
_cell.angle_gamma   90.00
#
_symmetry.space_group_name_H-M   'P 1'
#
loop_
_entity.id
_entity.type
_entity.pdbx_description
1 polymer ?
#
loop_
_entity_poly.entity_id
_entity_poly.type
_entity_poly.pdbx_seq_one_letter_code
_entity_poly.pdbx_strand_id
1 'polypeptide(L)'
;MSQSKAIRLLTPAIAVAAAAFANPSVAQEKPLSHLSACTGGAFSTEEDFMTGGKKPFDGNPYISDGDILSPNGEVCARNRELVQRYDVTQDLGLDALDILDFDARIVAFSTELDSPHGNFGAGDLLITDGMGLGVVIPNSALTAAFNIRNDVGLDEVKLIGPADRLRRFVTAAAGVPSDGWQDGRLQSLVKELRIDIWFSIEGTVFDRERPILDGDILSVTGAIVATNRDLLAPAAPAGLPNDGVDFGLDALAAPRTLPDDVKPLATILFSTEVNFSDKISFTDGDVLNVGGTIVATNQDLVSAFAPKAKFLGLDALWFPFEVGGDPRITTLCDRSVGDFNGGITFVGGPGTGLYEQPLSSPPALTDTYTAACGRYVPIDGGLPVPPTGVQRFRVAYREAGEPIPATPGDPATPAIDTMWHLKRGMWKFIPMVGWQWVCEQPATLATSAGGWMNAQDYIDVKNGIGSYIGCPNPELRLAVWNTLSLPAGTPVGDPVPGVRDREDHYVVWLEWEDSSSSIHREPVDHHLQLDNTLPVIAKYPDGLQIRLADGTLVPACGETPAGTADLEVWGQFRDRHYEHFALSLKGGLPPATAGYGPHFYYDPTDGTAGVKNTDDTGTVPDGTTVHLRDISLNDLGESFQDCCYYLELRAFDRVIRHAFNGTIVNDITGSVWSEAFMTFAAAP
;
A
#
# COMPACT_ATOMS: atom_id res chain seq x y z
N MET A 1 11.80 -43.99 96.33
CA MET A 1 12.75 -45.12 96.23
C MET A 1 12.05 -46.28 95.53
N SER A 2 12.68 -46.82 94.47
CA SER A 2 12.34 -48.03 93.69
C SER A 2 11.09 -47.97 92.79
N GLN A 3 11.19 -47.71 91.47
CA GLN A 3 11.57 -48.60 90.34
C GLN A 3 10.51 -49.69 90.04
N SER A 4 10.23 -50.13 88.80
CA SER A 4 10.47 -49.74 87.40
C SER A 4 9.83 -50.85 86.52
N LYS A 5 9.57 -50.51 85.24
CA LYS A 5 9.22 -51.34 84.05
C LYS A 5 7.75 -51.25 83.61
N ALA A 6 7.39 -51.19 82.33
CA ALA A 6 8.03 -50.79 81.06
C ALA A 6 7.03 -51.24 79.99
N ILE A 7 6.38 -50.33 79.25
CA ILE A 7 5.77 -50.67 77.96
C ILE A 7 6.08 -49.55 76.98
N ARG A 8 6.74 -49.93 75.88
CA ARG A 8 7.12 -49.10 74.74
C ARG A 8 5.86 -48.65 73.98
N LEU A 9 5.82 -47.40 73.54
CA LEU A 9 5.16 -47.02 72.29
C LEU A 9 5.79 -45.76 71.72
N LEU A 10 5.79 -45.69 70.39
CA LEU A 10 6.67 -44.93 69.53
C LEU A 10 6.54 -43.41 69.65
N THR A 11 7.67 -42.73 69.54
CA THR A 11 7.79 -41.33 69.11
C THR A 11 7.45 -41.22 67.62
N PRO A 12 6.88 -40.10 67.16
CA PRO A 12 7.67 -39.28 66.26
C PRO A 12 7.73 -37.81 66.67
N ALA A 13 8.81 -37.19 66.22
CA ALA A 13 9.25 -35.85 66.50
C ALA A 13 8.26 -34.78 66.00
N ILE A 14 7.99 -33.79 66.85
CA ILE A 14 7.38 -32.52 66.45
C ILE A 14 8.47 -31.68 65.79
N ALA A 15 8.41 -31.56 64.47
CA ALA A 15 9.22 -30.63 63.71
C ALA A 15 8.56 -29.25 63.70
N VAL A 16 9.39 -28.24 63.95
CA VAL A 16 9.12 -26.81 63.81
C VAL A 16 8.72 -26.51 62.36
N ALA A 17 7.48 -26.10 62.12
CA ALA A 17 7.02 -25.62 60.83
C ALA A 17 7.40 -24.13 60.68
N ALA A 18 8.39 -23.88 59.83
CA ALA A 18 8.82 -22.56 59.42
C ALA A 18 7.75 -21.90 58.52
N ALA A 19 7.47 -20.64 58.80
CA ALA A 19 6.77 -19.72 57.90
C ALA A 19 7.72 -19.27 56.78
N ALA A 20 7.40 -19.65 55.54
CA ALA A 20 7.86 -19.18 54.22
C ALA A 20 7.54 -20.35 53.27
N PHE A 21 6.68 -20.31 52.27
CA PHE A 21 6.53 -19.35 51.18
C PHE A 21 5.05 -19.29 50.78
N ALA A 22 4.41 -18.13 50.95
CA ALA A 22 3.25 -17.79 50.14
C ALA A 22 3.80 -17.09 48.91
N ASN A 23 3.95 -17.81 47.81
CA ASN A 23 4.13 -17.17 46.51
C ASN A 23 2.87 -16.32 46.27
N PRO A 24 3.00 -15.05 45.84
CA PRO A 24 1.84 -14.32 45.37
C PRO A 24 1.25 -15.14 44.22
N SER A 25 -0.04 -15.43 44.29
CA SER A 25 -0.81 -15.90 43.16
C SER A 25 -0.56 -14.93 42.01
N VAL A 26 0.22 -15.33 41.01
CA VAL A 26 0.20 -14.71 39.70
C VAL A 26 -1.25 -14.82 39.26
N ALA A 27 -1.94 -13.68 39.19
CA ALA A 27 -3.26 -13.65 38.59
C ALA A 27 -3.10 -14.24 37.18
N GLN A 28 -3.77 -15.37 36.90
CA GLN A 28 -3.78 -15.94 35.56
C GLN A 28 -4.34 -14.88 34.63
N GLU A 29 -3.46 -14.29 33.83
CA GLU A 29 -3.83 -13.32 32.82
C GLU A 29 -4.77 -14.01 31.82
N LYS A 30 -5.84 -13.32 31.42
CA LYS A 30 -6.81 -13.93 30.49
C LYS A 30 -6.09 -14.22 29.16
N PRO A 31 -6.27 -15.40 28.54
CA PRO A 31 -5.68 -15.70 27.23
C PRO A 31 -5.95 -14.60 26.21
N LEU A 32 -4.96 -14.31 25.36
CA LEU A 32 -5.01 -13.28 24.31
C LEU A 32 -5.26 -11.87 24.87
N SER A 33 -4.77 -11.59 26.07
CA SER A 33 -4.89 -10.26 26.70
C SER A 33 -4.10 -9.17 25.99
N HIS A 34 -3.03 -9.56 25.29
CA HIS A 34 -2.12 -8.67 24.57
C HIS A 34 -2.44 -8.54 23.08
N LEU A 35 -3.51 -9.19 22.59
CA LEU A 35 -3.85 -9.23 21.16
C LEU A 35 -3.99 -7.82 20.54
N SER A 36 -4.50 -6.84 21.30
CA SER A 36 -4.66 -5.45 20.84
C SER A 36 -3.34 -4.75 20.50
N ALA A 37 -2.17 -5.32 20.83
CA ALA A 37 -0.88 -4.81 20.37
C ALA A 37 -0.69 -4.96 18.84
N CYS A 38 -1.45 -5.85 18.21
CA CYS A 38 -1.39 -6.15 16.76
C CYS A 38 -2.48 -5.44 15.93
N THR A 39 -3.17 -4.42 16.46
CA THR A 39 -4.18 -3.68 15.68
C THR A 39 -3.58 -2.96 14.48
N GLY A 40 -2.29 -2.62 14.53
CA GLY A 40 -1.54 -2.03 13.42
C GLY A 40 -0.99 -3.04 12.42
N GLY A 41 -1.34 -4.33 12.53
CA GLY A 41 -0.76 -5.41 11.74
C GLY A 41 -0.32 -6.59 12.59
N ALA A 42 -0.53 -7.80 12.08
CA ALA A 42 -0.10 -9.04 12.72
C ALA A 42 0.53 -9.99 11.72
N PHE A 43 1.48 -10.80 12.16
CA PHE A 43 2.09 -11.86 11.35
C PHE A 43 2.64 -13.00 12.22
N SER A 44 2.98 -14.12 11.58
CA SER A 44 3.85 -15.17 12.15
C SER A 44 5.02 -15.44 11.20
N THR A 45 6.07 -16.09 11.67
CA THR A 45 7.27 -16.41 10.88
C THR A 45 7.36 -17.91 10.65
N GLU A 46 8.01 -18.36 9.58
CA GLU A 46 8.32 -19.79 9.34
C GLU A 46 9.28 -20.39 10.37
N GLU A 47 10.16 -19.55 10.92
CA GLU A 47 11.26 -20.04 11.74
C GLU A 47 11.24 -19.43 13.13
N ASP A 48 11.43 -20.30 14.13
CA ASP A 48 11.68 -19.93 15.51
C ASP A 48 12.90 -18.99 15.65
N PHE A 49 12.80 -18.03 16.57
CA PHE A 49 13.95 -17.18 16.87
C PHE A 49 13.99 -16.64 18.29
N MET A 50 15.12 -16.01 18.64
CA MET A 50 15.31 -15.32 19.90
C MET A 50 15.28 -13.81 19.66
N THR A 51 14.34 -13.10 20.28
CA THR A 51 14.30 -11.63 20.20
C THR A 51 15.40 -10.98 21.05
N GLY A 52 16.11 -10.02 20.46
CA GLY A 52 16.99 -9.07 21.15
C GLY A 52 16.37 -7.69 21.35
N GLY A 53 15.14 -7.49 20.85
CA GLY A 53 14.42 -6.23 20.83
C GLY A 53 13.61 -5.97 22.10
N LYS A 54 12.37 -5.51 21.93
CA LYS A 54 11.46 -5.27 23.06
C LYS A 54 11.23 -6.58 23.81
N LYS A 55 11.32 -6.54 25.14
CA LYS A 55 11.03 -7.71 25.98
C LYS A 55 9.54 -8.09 25.83
N PRO A 56 9.20 -9.34 25.47
CA PRO A 56 7.82 -9.80 25.38
C PRO A 56 7.07 -9.66 26.70
N PHE A 57 5.73 -9.61 26.64
CA PHE A 57 4.88 -9.36 27.82
C PHE A 57 5.03 -10.41 28.92
N ASP A 58 5.29 -11.67 28.55
CA ASP A 58 5.56 -12.79 29.46
C ASP A 58 7.04 -12.88 29.88
N GLY A 59 7.90 -12.06 29.28
CA GLY A 59 9.33 -12.01 29.50
C GLY A 59 10.15 -13.15 28.91
N ASN A 60 9.56 -14.06 28.13
CA ASN A 60 10.26 -15.12 27.43
C ASN A 60 10.82 -14.58 26.09
N PRO A 61 12.14 -14.54 25.88
CA PRO A 61 12.72 -14.00 24.64
C PRO A 61 12.67 -14.96 23.44
N TYR A 62 12.26 -16.21 23.64
CA TYR A 62 11.99 -17.13 22.54
C TYR A 62 10.66 -16.75 21.88
N ILE A 63 10.68 -16.66 20.56
CA ILE A 63 9.54 -16.44 19.68
C ILE A 63 9.42 -17.71 18.85
N SER A 64 8.23 -18.32 18.86
CA SER A 64 7.96 -19.46 17.98
C SER A 64 7.37 -19.00 16.65
N ASP A 65 7.55 -19.84 15.63
CA ASP A 65 6.82 -19.88 14.36
C ASP A 65 5.28 -19.84 14.44
N GLY A 66 4.70 -20.04 15.63
CA GLY A 66 3.28 -19.97 15.91
C GLY A 66 2.82 -18.79 16.78
N ASP A 67 3.72 -17.86 17.10
CA ASP A 67 3.38 -16.66 17.87
C ASP A 67 2.81 -15.55 16.96
N ILE A 68 1.78 -14.83 17.43
CA ILE A 68 1.26 -13.66 16.70
C ILE A 68 2.11 -12.44 17.06
N LEU A 69 2.81 -11.89 16.06
CA LEU A 69 3.75 -10.79 16.15
C LEU A 69 3.21 -9.53 15.49
N SER A 70 3.71 -8.38 15.91
CA SER A 70 3.42 -7.08 15.28
C SER A 70 4.68 -6.49 14.66
N PRO A 71 4.57 -5.72 13.55
CA PRO A 71 5.72 -5.08 12.91
C PRO A 71 6.52 -4.12 13.82
N ASN A 72 5.92 -3.64 14.92
CA ASN A 72 6.57 -2.74 15.88
C ASN A 72 7.31 -3.48 17.03
N GLY A 73 7.41 -4.81 16.97
CA GLY A 73 8.20 -5.60 17.92
C GLY A 73 7.45 -6.10 19.15
N GLU A 74 6.11 -6.09 19.14
CA GLU A 74 5.30 -6.70 20.20
C GLU A 74 4.95 -8.14 19.86
N VAL A 75 5.01 -9.01 20.86
CA VAL A 75 4.35 -10.33 20.84
C VAL A 75 2.91 -10.13 21.32
N CYS A 76 1.94 -10.36 20.45
CA CYS A 76 0.53 -10.10 20.73
C CYS A 76 -0.19 -11.32 21.31
N ALA A 77 0.24 -12.52 20.92
CA ALA A 77 -0.22 -13.78 21.47
C ALA A 77 0.85 -14.86 21.31
N ARG A 78 0.89 -15.80 22.24
CA ARG A 78 1.70 -17.02 22.06
C ARG A 78 0.92 -18.12 21.34
N ASN A 79 1.59 -19.01 20.61
CA ASN A 79 0.94 -20.18 20.00
C ASN A 79 0.10 -20.97 21.02
N ARG A 80 0.71 -21.24 22.18
CA ARG A 80 0.04 -21.93 23.31
C ARG A 80 -1.27 -21.27 23.73
N GLU A 81 -1.40 -19.94 23.60
CA GLU A 81 -2.63 -19.24 24.00
C GLU A 81 -3.79 -19.52 23.04
N LEU A 82 -3.47 -19.82 21.78
CA LEU A 82 -4.39 -20.23 20.72
C LEU A 82 -4.79 -21.70 20.89
N VAL A 83 -3.81 -22.60 20.96
CA VAL A 83 -4.05 -24.06 20.92
C VAL A 83 -4.53 -24.67 22.25
N GLN A 84 -4.28 -24.04 23.41
CA GLN A 84 -4.73 -24.56 24.71
C GLN A 84 -6.24 -24.74 24.85
N ARG A 85 -7.03 -24.07 24.01
CA ARG A 85 -8.49 -24.22 23.97
C ARG A 85 -8.93 -25.57 23.41
N TYR A 86 -8.01 -26.26 22.74
CA TYR A 86 -8.18 -27.56 22.13
C TYR A 86 -7.41 -28.65 22.89
N ASP A 87 -7.13 -28.44 24.18
CA ASP A 87 -6.40 -29.41 25.03
C ASP A 87 -4.96 -29.70 24.53
N VAL A 88 -4.36 -28.79 23.78
CA VAL A 88 -2.97 -28.87 23.31
C VAL A 88 -2.09 -27.89 24.08
N THR A 89 -0.87 -28.30 24.43
CA THR A 89 0.07 -27.44 25.19
C THR A 89 1.41 -27.25 24.49
N GLN A 90 1.62 -28.01 23.42
CA GLN A 90 2.77 -27.94 22.54
C GLN A 90 2.64 -26.76 21.61
N ASP A 91 3.79 -26.29 21.16
CA ASP A 91 3.85 -25.43 19.98
C ASP A 91 3.53 -26.25 18.74
N LEU A 92 2.65 -25.75 17.89
CA LEU A 92 2.25 -26.42 16.64
C LEU A 92 2.50 -25.54 15.41
N GLY A 93 3.20 -24.42 15.55
CA GLY A 93 3.32 -23.43 14.49
C GLY A 93 2.00 -22.73 14.19
N LEU A 94 2.03 -21.78 13.27
CA LEU A 94 0.87 -21.18 12.65
C LEU A 94 1.11 -21.19 11.15
N ASP A 95 0.10 -21.62 10.41
CA ASP A 95 0.17 -21.75 8.94
C ASP A 95 -0.92 -20.89 8.26
N ALA A 96 -1.76 -20.25 9.06
CA ALA A 96 -2.82 -19.36 8.57
C ALA A 96 -3.33 -18.48 9.72
N LEU A 97 -3.76 -17.25 9.42
CA LEU A 97 -4.22 -16.33 10.47
C LEU A 97 -5.26 -15.32 10.00
N ASP A 98 -6.39 -15.23 10.69
CA ASP A 98 -7.34 -14.12 10.57
C ASP A 98 -7.85 -13.62 11.92
N ILE A 99 -7.52 -12.38 12.29
CA ILE A 99 -8.00 -11.74 13.52
C ILE A 99 -9.36 -11.09 13.25
N LEU A 100 -10.43 -11.77 13.66
CA LEU A 100 -11.81 -11.34 13.42
C LEU A 100 -12.26 -10.20 14.33
N ASP A 101 -11.74 -10.17 15.56
CA ASP A 101 -12.17 -9.23 16.60
C ASP A 101 -11.14 -9.12 17.74
N PHE A 102 -10.51 -7.95 17.88
CA PHE A 102 -9.53 -7.70 18.96
C PHE A 102 -10.19 -7.65 20.34
N ASP A 103 -11.34 -6.98 20.47
CA ASP A 103 -12.02 -6.78 21.74
C ASP A 103 -12.63 -8.09 22.26
N ALA A 104 -13.28 -8.83 21.37
CA ALA A 104 -13.85 -10.14 21.69
C ALA A 104 -12.80 -11.27 21.64
N ARG A 105 -11.58 -10.98 21.16
CA ARG A 105 -10.45 -11.93 21.04
C ARG A 105 -10.83 -13.16 20.23
N ILE A 106 -11.33 -12.90 19.02
CA ILE A 106 -11.72 -13.93 18.06
C ILE A 106 -10.63 -13.98 16.99
N VAL A 107 -9.89 -15.07 16.98
CA VAL A 107 -8.83 -15.40 16.02
C VAL A 107 -9.21 -16.69 15.33
N ALA A 108 -9.21 -16.68 14.00
CA ALA A 108 -9.27 -17.87 13.16
C ALA A 108 -7.85 -18.19 12.69
N PHE A 109 -7.45 -19.45 12.66
CA PHE A 109 -6.08 -19.85 12.34
C PHE A 109 -6.00 -21.32 11.92
N SER A 110 -4.88 -21.70 11.31
CA SER A 110 -4.46 -23.10 11.11
C SER A 110 -3.08 -23.30 11.75
N THR A 111 -2.64 -24.55 11.88
CA THR A 111 -1.36 -24.89 12.50
C THR A 111 -0.53 -25.73 11.55
N GLU A 112 0.78 -25.56 11.51
CA GLU A 112 1.69 -26.37 10.66
C GLU A 112 1.64 -27.86 11.05
N LEU A 113 1.42 -28.17 12.33
CA LEU A 113 1.47 -29.54 12.85
C LEU A 113 0.11 -30.06 13.33
N ASP A 114 -0.13 -31.35 13.06
CA ASP A 114 -1.26 -32.09 13.61
C ASP A 114 -1.29 -32.04 15.14
N SER A 115 -2.50 -32.00 15.71
CA SER A 115 -2.65 -32.17 17.15
C SER A 115 -2.16 -33.54 17.61
N PRO A 116 -1.34 -33.62 18.68
CA PRO A 116 -0.89 -34.89 19.25
C PRO A 116 -2.05 -35.71 19.85
N HIS A 117 -3.24 -35.12 19.99
CA HIS A 117 -4.44 -35.77 20.50
C HIS A 117 -5.42 -36.20 19.41
N GLY A 118 -5.14 -35.89 18.13
CA GLY A 118 -5.97 -36.25 16.98
C GLY A 118 -7.36 -35.60 16.99
N ASN A 119 -7.51 -34.47 17.66
CA ASN A 119 -8.76 -33.70 17.71
C ASN A 119 -8.87 -32.64 16.60
N PHE A 120 -7.77 -32.31 15.93
CA PHE A 120 -7.67 -31.55 14.68
C PHE A 120 -6.35 -31.89 13.95
N GLY A 121 -6.28 -31.64 12.64
CA GLY A 121 -5.07 -31.74 11.81
C GLY A 121 -4.52 -30.38 11.37
N ALA A 122 -3.34 -30.37 10.74
CA ALA A 122 -2.64 -29.16 10.30
C ALA A 122 -3.44 -28.29 9.30
N GLY A 123 -4.31 -28.89 8.48
CA GLY A 123 -5.17 -28.17 7.54
C GLY A 123 -6.57 -27.80 8.08
N ASP A 124 -6.86 -28.01 9.37
CA ASP A 124 -8.16 -27.70 9.94
C ASP A 124 -8.25 -26.23 10.37
N LEU A 125 -9.34 -25.55 10.01
CA LEU A 125 -9.60 -24.19 10.47
C LEU A 125 -10.06 -24.18 11.93
N LEU A 126 -9.25 -23.57 12.79
CA LEU A 126 -9.49 -23.36 14.20
C LEU A 126 -9.99 -21.94 14.45
N ILE A 127 -10.98 -21.76 15.32
CA ILE A 127 -11.46 -20.42 15.73
C ILE A 127 -11.64 -20.31 17.23
N THR A 128 -11.04 -19.29 17.84
CA THR A 128 -11.29 -18.94 19.24
C THR A 128 -12.65 -18.22 19.35
N ASP A 129 -13.58 -18.70 20.17
CA ASP A 129 -14.94 -18.16 20.24
C ASP A 129 -15.14 -16.95 21.20
N GLY A 130 -14.06 -16.48 21.85
CA GLY A 130 -14.10 -15.46 22.90
C GLY A 130 -14.76 -15.89 24.23
N MET A 131 -15.49 -17.02 24.28
CA MET A 131 -16.23 -17.53 25.43
C MET A 131 -15.58 -18.76 26.09
N GLY A 132 -14.52 -19.31 25.51
CA GLY A 132 -13.71 -20.39 26.08
C GLY A 132 -13.84 -21.74 25.38
N LEU A 133 -14.63 -21.86 24.30
CA LEU A 133 -14.69 -23.07 23.47
C LEU A 133 -13.94 -22.84 22.14
N GLY A 134 -13.33 -23.90 21.61
CA GLY A 134 -12.69 -23.87 20.31
C GLY A 134 -13.65 -24.37 19.22
N VAL A 135 -13.68 -23.72 18.07
CA VAL A 135 -14.30 -24.26 16.85
C VAL A 135 -13.24 -25.03 16.06
N VAL A 136 -13.59 -26.19 15.53
CA VAL A 136 -12.78 -26.96 14.58
C VAL A 136 -13.60 -27.20 13.32
N ILE A 137 -13.12 -26.71 12.18
CA ILE A 137 -13.72 -26.93 10.86
C ILE A 137 -12.72 -27.74 10.04
N PRO A 138 -13.02 -29.02 9.72
CA PRO A 138 -12.05 -29.86 9.03
C PRO A 138 -11.63 -29.34 7.66
N ASN A 139 -10.37 -29.59 7.25
CA ASN A 139 -9.87 -29.26 5.91
C ASN A 139 -10.80 -29.75 4.80
N SER A 140 -11.25 -31.00 4.92
CA SER A 140 -12.19 -31.62 3.97
C SER A 140 -13.53 -30.89 3.84
N ALA A 141 -13.96 -30.12 4.84
CA ALA A 141 -15.16 -29.29 4.75
C ALA A 141 -14.90 -27.99 3.98
N LEU A 142 -13.71 -27.40 4.11
CA LEU A 142 -13.28 -26.23 3.35
C LEU A 142 -13.14 -26.56 1.86
N THR A 143 -12.49 -27.69 1.56
CA THR A 143 -12.14 -28.10 0.20
C THR A 143 -13.24 -28.92 -0.51
N ALA A 144 -14.37 -29.18 0.17
CA ALA A 144 -15.48 -30.00 -0.35
C ALA A 144 -16.02 -29.54 -1.71
N ALA A 145 -16.11 -28.23 -1.94
CA ALA A 145 -16.61 -27.67 -3.21
C ALA A 145 -15.68 -27.97 -4.40
N PHE A 146 -14.42 -28.27 -4.14
CA PHE A 146 -13.41 -28.67 -5.11
C PHE A 146 -13.24 -30.19 -5.22
N ASN A 147 -14.10 -30.97 -4.54
CA ASN A 147 -14.05 -32.43 -4.48
C ASN A 147 -12.69 -32.99 -4.02
N ILE A 148 -11.99 -32.25 -3.15
CA ILE A 148 -10.84 -32.75 -2.39
C ILE A 148 -11.40 -33.31 -1.08
N ARG A 149 -10.93 -34.49 -0.67
CA ARG A 149 -11.53 -35.25 0.45
C ARG A 149 -10.54 -35.65 1.53
N ASN A 150 -9.27 -35.71 1.18
CA ASN A 150 -8.20 -35.83 2.14
C ASN A 150 -7.85 -34.45 2.68
N ASP A 151 -7.16 -34.43 3.81
CA ASP A 151 -6.47 -33.25 4.29
C ASP A 151 -5.35 -32.90 3.30
N VAL A 152 -5.27 -31.63 2.93
CA VAL A 152 -4.26 -31.05 2.05
C VAL A 152 -3.59 -29.84 2.70
N GLY A 153 -3.64 -29.70 4.03
CA GLY A 153 -3.05 -28.53 4.70
C GLY A 153 -3.77 -27.22 4.37
N LEU A 154 -3.29 -26.12 4.95
CA LEU A 154 -3.74 -24.76 4.66
C LEU A 154 -2.60 -23.77 4.95
N ASP A 155 -2.09 -23.11 3.91
CA ASP A 155 -1.09 -22.03 4.09
C ASP A 155 -1.74 -20.65 4.26
N GLU A 156 -3.08 -20.53 4.13
CA GLU A 156 -3.77 -19.32 4.55
C GLU A 156 -5.28 -19.50 4.74
N VAL A 157 -5.90 -18.61 5.56
CA VAL A 157 -7.35 -18.46 5.70
C VAL A 157 -7.76 -16.99 5.92
N LYS A 158 -8.85 -16.55 5.28
CA LYS A 158 -9.51 -15.25 5.51
C LYS A 158 -11.03 -15.34 5.49
N LEU A 159 -11.67 -14.85 6.55
CA LEU A 159 -13.12 -14.77 6.63
C LEU A 159 -13.61 -13.43 6.06
N ILE A 160 -14.32 -13.51 4.95
CA ILE A 160 -14.76 -12.35 4.17
C ILE A 160 -16.23 -12.04 4.47
N GLY A 161 -16.49 -10.83 4.92
CA GLY A 161 -17.83 -10.31 5.14
C GLY A 161 -17.90 -9.30 6.29
N PRO A 162 -19.07 -8.68 6.51
CA PRO A 162 -19.24 -7.72 7.58
C PRO A 162 -19.09 -8.37 8.97
N ALA A 163 -18.46 -7.65 9.91
CA ALA A 163 -18.11 -8.15 11.23
C ALA A 163 -19.30 -8.76 12.01
N ASP A 164 -20.50 -8.17 11.89
CA ASP A 164 -21.71 -8.70 12.55
C ASP A 164 -22.10 -10.09 12.03
N ARG A 165 -21.84 -10.37 10.74
CA ARG A 165 -22.13 -11.65 10.10
C ARG A 165 -21.07 -12.68 10.48
N LEU A 166 -19.80 -12.28 10.54
CA LEU A 166 -18.71 -13.14 10.98
C LEU A 166 -18.89 -13.57 12.43
N ARG A 167 -19.27 -12.66 13.35
CA ARG A 167 -19.60 -13.03 14.74
C ARG A 167 -20.76 -14.03 14.83
N ARG A 168 -21.80 -13.88 13.97
CA ARG A 168 -22.89 -14.87 13.88
C ARG A 168 -22.41 -16.21 13.34
N PHE A 169 -21.49 -16.22 12.38
CA PHE A 169 -20.87 -17.44 11.87
C PHE A 169 -20.12 -18.17 12.98
N VAL A 170 -19.23 -17.49 13.69
CA VAL A 170 -18.46 -18.09 14.81
C VAL A 170 -19.39 -18.67 15.87
N THR A 171 -20.44 -17.94 16.24
CA THR A 171 -21.45 -18.41 17.20
C THR A 171 -22.16 -19.67 16.71
N ALA A 172 -22.54 -19.73 15.42
CA ALA A 172 -23.19 -20.91 14.84
C ALA A 172 -22.23 -22.10 14.74
N ALA A 173 -20.98 -21.85 14.36
CA ALA A 173 -19.94 -22.86 14.19
C ALA A 173 -19.53 -23.50 15.53
N ALA A 174 -19.48 -22.73 16.63
CA ALA A 174 -19.23 -23.26 17.97
C ALA A 174 -20.27 -24.30 18.44
N GLY A 175 -21.45 -24.33 17.83
CA GLY A 175 -22.48 -25.34 18.09
C GLY A 175 -22.33 -26.64 17.29
N VAL A 176 -21.32 -26.74 16.42
CA VAL A 176 -21.13 -27.87 15.50
C VAL A 176 -19.86 -28.65 15.88
N PRO A 177 -19.94 -29.94 16.21
CA PRO A 177 -18.76 -30.77 16.42
C PRO A 177 -18.00 -30.98 15.09
N SER A 178 -16.71 -31.32 15.16
CA SER A 178 -15.85 -31.48 13.96
C SER A 178 -16.39 -32.47 12.93
N ASP A 179 -16.99 -33.59 13.36
CA ASP A 179 -17.63 -34.57 12.49
C ASP A 179 -18.99 -34.12 11.91
N GLY A 180 -19.51 -33.00 12.39
CA GLY A 180 -20.80 -32.43 12.00
C GLY A 180 -20.78 -31.59 10.72
N TRP A 181 -19.62 -31.36 10.10
CA TRP A 181 -19.44 -30.50 8.92
C TRP A 181 -19.68 -31.18 7.56
N GLN A 182 -20.20 -32.41 7.57
CA GLN A 182 -20.51 -33.20 6.38
C GLN A 182 -21.62 -32.57 5.51
N ASP A 183 -21.79 -33.11 4.29
CA ASP A 183 -22.89 -32.81 3.36
C ASP A 183 -23.03 -31.32 2.98
N GLY A 184 -21.91 -30.59 2.92
CA GLY A 184 -21.90 -29.18 2.49
C GLY A 184 -22.51 -28.21 3.50
N ARG A 185 -22.51 -28.58 4.80
CA ARG A 185 -23.03 -27.71 5.87
C ARG A 185 -22.30 -26.37 5.91
N LEU A 186 -20.97 -26.38 5.78
CA LEU A 186 -20.16 -25.15 5.80
C LEU A 186 -20.59 -24.20 4.68
N GLN A 187 -20.66 -24.70 3.44
CA GLN A 187 -21.09 -23.95 2.27
C GLN A 187 -22.50 -23.38 2.43
N SER A 188 -23.41 -24.13 3.05
CA SER A 188 -24.77 -23.67 3.33
C SER A 188 -24.78 -22.52 4.34
N LEU A 189 -23.99 -22.62 5.41
CA LEU A 189 -23.91 -21.62 6.47
C LEU A 189 -23.30 -20.30 5.98
N VAL A 190 -22.18 -20.34 5.25
CA VAL A 190 -21.54 -19.12 4.71
C VAL A 190 -22.47 -18.42 3.71
N LYS A 191 -23.20 -19.19 2.89
CA LYS A 191 -24.19 -18.66 1.94
C LYS A 191 -25.39 -18.03 2.64
N GLU A 192 -25.91 -18.66 3.69
CA GLU A 192 -27.00 -18.11 4.51
C GLU A 192 -26.61 -16.76 5.12
N LEU A 193 -25.40 -16.71 5.69
CA LEU A 193 -24.88 -15.51 6.33
C LEU A 193 -24.33 -14.49 5.33
N ARG A 194 -24.26 -14.81 4.03
CA ARG A 194 -23.68 -13.95 2.97
C ARG A 194 -22.29 -13.46 3.38
N ILE A 195 -21.45 -14.43 3.73
CA ILE A 195 -20.02 -14.31 3.97
C ILE A 195 -19.31 -15.31 3.07
N ASP A 196 -17.99 -15.26 3.04
CA ASP A 196 -17.15 -16.24 2.38
C ASP A 196 -15.94 -16.59 3.27
N ILE A 197 -15.27 -17.69 2.95
CA ILE A 197 -13.98 -18.06 3.53
C ILE A 197 -13.05 -18.27 2.36
N TRP A 198 -12.02 -17.44 2.29
CA TRP A 198 -10.93 -17.58 1.34
C TRP A 198 -9.79 -18.34 2.00
N PHE A 199 -9.09 -19.19 1.25
CA PHE A 199 -8.00 -20.01 1.77
C PHE A 199 -7.03 -20.44 0.66
N SER A 200 -5.81 -20.80 1.05
CA SER A 200 -4.84 -21.54 0.22
C SER A 200 -4.72 -22.98 0.73
N ILE A 201 -4.05 -23.84 -0.03
CA ILE A 201 -3.84 -25.24 0.35
C ILE A 201 -2.37 -25.60 0.23
N GLU A 202 -1.90 -26.49 1.11
CA GLU A 202 -0.54 -26.97 1.07
C GLU A 202 -0.39 -27.96 -0.10
N GLY A 203 0.46 -27.59 -1.06
CA GLY A 203 0.81 -28.38 -2.23
C GLY A 203 -0.24 -28.42 -3.36
N THR A 204 0.21 -28.92 -4.51
CA THR A 204 -0.57 -28.88 -5.76
C THR A 204 -1.49 -30.10 -5.98
N VAL A 205 -2.76 -29.87 -6.32
CA VAL A 205 -3.73 -30.92 -6.72
C VAL A 205 -3.84 -31.03 -8.24
N PHE A 206 -3.18 -32.04 -8.83
CA PHE A 206 -3.10 -32.26 -10.28
C PHE A 206 -4.21 -33.11 -10.92
N ASP A 207 -5.10 -33.72 -10.14
CA ASP A 207 -6.01 -34.77 -10.60
C ASP A 207 -7.24 -34.31 -11.42
N ARG A 208 -7.10 -33.16 -12.12
CA ARG A 208 -8.18 -32.36 -12.68
C ARG A 208 -7.71 -31.57 -13.91
N GLU A 209 -8.66 -31.14 -14.75
CA GLU A 209 -8.36 -30.40 -16.00
C GLU A 209 -7.56 -29.11 -15.74
N ARG A 210 -7.85 -28.43 -14.63
CA ARG A 210 -7.08 -27.30 -14.13
C ARG A 210 -6.55 -27.66 -12.75
N PRO A 211 -5.23 -27.85 -12.57
CA PRO A 211 -4.64 -28.03 -11.26
C PRO A 211 -5.05 -26.91 -10.31
N ILE A 212 -5.23 -27.24 -9.04
CA ILE A 212 -5.28 -26.24 -7.98
C ILE A 212 -3.86 -26.16 -7.44
N LEU A 213 -3.27 -24.98 -7.60
CA LEU A 213 -1.93 -24.70 -7.12
C LEU A 213 -1.97 -24.32 -5.64
N ASP A 214 -0.85 -24.50 -4.97
CA ASP A 214 -0.68 -24.10 -3.58
C ASP A 214 -0.91 -22.60 -3.46
N GLY A 215 -0.32 -21.82 -4.39
CA GLY A 215 -0.50 -20.38 -4.44
C GLY A 215 -1.83 -19.87 -5.02
N ASP A 216 -2.86 -20.71 -5.17
CA ASP A 216 -4.19 -20.29 -5.62
C ASP A 216 -5.07 -19.90 -4.42
N ILE A 217 -5.69 -18.71 -4.49
CA ILE A 217 -6.67 -18.28 -3.48
C ILE A 217 -8.04 -18.86 -3.84
N LEU A 218 -8.58 -19.69 -2.97
CA LEU A 218 -9.83 -20.43 -3.15
C LEU A 218 -10.93 -19.87 -2.27
N SER A 219 -12.17 -19.89 -2.76
CA SER A 219 -13.38 -19.64 -1.98
C SER A 219 -14.01 -20.96 -1.57
N VAL A 220 -14.45 -21.08 -0.31
CA VAL A 220 -15.17 -22.25 0.21
C VAL A 220 -16.45 -22.55 -0.58
N THR A 221 -16.97 -21.57 -1.35
CA THR A 221 -18.12 -21.74 -2.25
C THR A 221 -17.79 -22.41 -3.58
N GLY A 222 -16.50 -22.70 -3.85
CA GLY A 222 -16.02 -23.41 -5.04
C GLY A 222 -15.49 -22.53 -6.17
N ALA A 223 -15.27 -21.24 -5.90
CA ALA A 223 -14.65 -20.31 -6.86
C ALA A 223 -13.14 -20.22 -6.61
N ILE A 224 -12.36 -20.07 -7.68
CA ILE A 224 -10.96 -19.63 -7.59
C ILE A 224 -10.99 -18.11 -7.62
N VAL A 225 -10.59 -17.47 -6.52
CA VAL A 225 -10.62 -16.01 -6.32
C VAL A 225 -9.47 -15.36 -7.09
N ALA A 226 -8.28 -15.93 -6.96
CA ALA A 226 -7.08 -15.53 -7.68
C ALA A 226 -6.23 -16.78 -7.91
N THR A 227 -5.52 -16.84 -9.03
CA THR A 227 -4.46 -17.83 -9.20
C THR A 227 -3.10 -17.28 -8.87
N ASN A 228 -2.14 -18.17 -8.61
CA ASN A 228 -0.74 -17.79 -8.40
C ASN A 228 -0.22 -16.89 -9.55
N ARG A 229 -0.69 -17.15 -10.79
CA ARG A 229 -0.43 -16.31 -11.98
C ARG A 229 -1.10 -14.93 -11.92
N ASP A 230 -2.30 -14.84 -11.38
CA ASP A 230 -3.01 -13.55 -11.25
C ASP A 230 -2.36 -12.65 -10.19
N LEU A 231 -1.65 -13.23 -9.21
CA LEU A 231 -1.00 -12.53 -8.11
C LEU A 231 0.35 -11.92 -8.49
N LEU A 232 1.11 -12.57 -9.38
CA LEU A 232 2.49 -12.15 -9.71
C LEU A 232 2.59 -11.45 -11.08
N ALA A 233 3.62 -10.61 -11.26
CA ALA A 233 3.88 -9.97 -12.55
C ALA A 233 4.12 -11.01 -13.65
N PRO A 234 3.80 -10.69 -14.93
CA PRO A 234 4.10 -11.58 -16.07
C PRO A 234 5.58 -11.97 -16.23
N ALA A 235 6.49 -11.22 -15.60
CA ALA A 235 7.91 -11.54 -15.60
C ALA A 235 8.25 -12.72 -14.68
N ALA A 236 7.46 -12.97 -13.63
CA ALA A 236 7.57 -14.16 -12.81
C ALA A 236 6.88 -15.34 -13.53
N PRO A 237 7.52 -16.51 -13.67
CA PRO A 237 6.98 -17.68 -14.37
C PRO A 237 5.91 -18.44 -13.54
N ALA A 238 4.97 -17.71 -12.95
CA ALA A 238 3.97 -18.23 -12.02
C ALA A 238 2.83 -18.94 -12.76
N GLY A 239 2.58 -20.19 -12.38
CA GLY A 239 1.51 -21.04 -12.88
C GLY A 239 2.00 -22.36 -13.50
N LEU A 240 1.64 -23.48 -12.88
CA LEU A 240 1.78 -24.81 -13.51
C LEU A 240 0.51 -25.21 -14.29
N PRO A 241 0.65 -25.95 -15.40
CA PRO A 241 1.89 -26.41 -16.04
C PRO A 241 2.43 -25.42 -17.10
N ASN A 242 1.80 -24.25 -17.29
CA ASN A 242 2.01 -23.43 -18.48
C ASN A 242 3.20 -22.47 -18.39
N ASP A 243 3.43 -21.87 -17.22
CA ASP A 243 4.43 -20.80 -17.03
C ASP A 243 5.64 -21.29 -16.21
N GLY A 244 5.47 -22.33 -15.37
CA GLY A 244 6.56 -23.24 -14.99
C GLY A 244 6.90 -23.35 -13.51
N VAL A 245 6.33 -22.50 -12.64
CA VAL A 245 6.57 -22.54 -11.19
C VAL A 245 5.25 -22.36 -10.43
N ASP A 246 5.02 -23.16 -9.40
CA ASP A 246 4.05 -22.87 -8.34
C ASP A 246 4.85 -22.17 -7.25
N PHE A 247 4.56 -20.89 -7.00
CA PHE A 247 5.31 -20.10 -6.01
C PHE A 247 4.80 -20.32 -4.57
N GLY A 248 3.74 -21.11 -4.39
CA GLY A 248 3.09 -21.27 -3.09
C GLY A 248 2.47 -19.96 -2.58
N LEU A 249 1.90 -20.01 -1.37
CA LEU A 249 1.38 -18.82 -0.68
C LEU A 249 1.38 -19.01 0.85
N ASP A 250 2.46 -18.63 1.51
CA ASP A 250 2.58 -18.79 2.98
C ASP A 250 1.80 -17.74 3.78
N ALA A 251 1.42 -16.65 3.13
CA ALA A 251 0.62 -15.64 3.81
C ALA A 251 -0.22 -14.85 2.83
N LEU A 252 -1.39 -14.43 3.27
CA LEU A 252 -2.24 -13.52 2.52
C LEU A 252 -3.00 -12.62 3.47
N ALA A 253 -3.28 -11.40 3.05
CA ALA A 253 -4.23 -10.53 3.70
C ALA A 253 -5.12 -9.86 2.65
N ALA A 254 -6.42 -9.76 2.95
CA ALA A 254 -7.41 -9.18 2.05
C ALA A 254 -8.45 -8.35 2.81
N PRO A 255 -9.06 -7.33 2.18
CA PRO A 255 -10.18 -6.60 2.77
C PRO A 255 -11.39 -7.50 3.06
N ARG A 256 -11.97 -7.38 4.25
CA ARG A 256 -13.18 -8.13 4.64
C ARG A 256 -14.42 -7.76 3.82
N THR A 257 -14.49 -6.53 3.35
CA THR A 257 -15.60 -6.01 2.56
C THR A 257 -15.05 -5.21 1.40
N LEU A 258 -15.34 -5.66 0.18
CA LEU A 258 -14.97 -4.92 -1.02
C LEU A 258 -16.15 -4.03 -1.43
N PRO A 259 -15.94 -2.72 -1.64
CA PRO A 259 -16.91 -1.88 -2.33
C PRO A 259 -17.20 -2.45 -3.72
N ASP A 260 -18.43 -2.25 -4.22
CA ASP A 260 -18.87 -2.80 -5.52
C ASP A 260 -18.00 -2.32 -6.72
N ASP A 261 -17.22 -1.25 -6.55
CA ASP A 261 -16.35 -0.62 -7.55
C ASP A 261 -14.85 -0.96 -7.41
N VAL A 262 -14.43 -1.66 -6.35
CA VAL A 262 -13.02 -2.05 -6.15
C VAL A 262 -12.79 -3.45 -6.71
N LYS A 263 -11.74 -3.60 -7.53
CA LYS A 263 -11.30 -4.93 -7.98
C LYS A 263 -10.71 -5.68 -6.77
N PRO A 264 -11.24 -6.85 -6.39
CA PRO A 264 -10.79 -7.64 -5.24
C PRO A 264 -9.27 -7.82 -5.17
N LEU A 265 -8.64 -8.02 -6.32
CA LEU A 265 -7.22 -8.34 -6.45
C LEU A 265 -6.32 -7.13 -6.14
N ALA A 266 -6.73 -5.90 -6.42
CA ALA A 266 -5.85 -4.73 -6.30
C ALA A 266 -5.46 -4.37 -4.86
N THR A 267 -6.09 -5.01 -3.87
CA THR A 267 -5.91 -4.75 -2.44
C THR A 267 -5.44 -5.99 -1.68
N ILE A 268 -5.15 -7.09 -2.39
CA ILE A 268 -4.59 -8.28 -1.77
C ILE A 268 -3.11 -8.04 -1.49
N LEU A 269 -2.69 -8.38 -0.28
CA LEU A 269 -1.30 -8.52 0.11
C LEU A 269 -1.00 -10.01 0.31
N PHE A 270 0.19 -10.47 -0.04
CA PHE A 270 0.58 -11.87 0.12
C PHE A 270 2.08 -12.07 0.24
N SER A 271 2.50 -13.22 0.74
CA SER A 271 3.85 -13.77 0.62
C SER A 271 3.82 -15.07 -0.18
N THR A 272 4.97 -15.56 -0.59
CA THR A 272 5.13 -16.77 -1.42
C THR A 272 6.11 -17.71 -0.77
N GLU A 273 5.95 -19.02 -0.89
CA GLU A 273 6.90 -20.05 -0.40
C GLU A 273 8.28 -19.99 -1.07
N VAL A 274 8.36 -19.39 -2.26
CA VAL A 274 9.58 -19.45 -3.09
C VAL A 274 10.11 -18.07 -3.47
N ASN A 275 11.38 -17.86 -3.16
CA ASN A 275 12.16 -16.71 -3.61
C ASN A 275 12.17 -16.55 -5.15
N PHE A 276 12.08 -15.30 -5.62
CA PHE A 276 12.24 -14.94 -7.03
C PHE A 276 13.33 -13.89 -7.21
N SER A 277 14.17 -14.06 -8.23
CA SER A 277 15.28 -13.13 -8.52
C SER A 277 15.37 -12.81 -10.01
N ASP A 278 14.85 -11.65 -10.41
CA ASP A 278 15.06 -11.02 -11.72
C ASP A 278 14.97 -9.48 -11.58
N LYS A 279 14.51 -8.74 -12.60
CA LYS A 279 14.21 -7.31 -12.54
C LYS A 279 13.34 -6.93 -11.33
N ILE A 280 12.35 -7.77 -11.03
CA ILE A 280 11.62 -7.75 -9.76
C ILE A 280 12.17 -8.92 -8.96
N SER A 281 12.61 -8.67 -7.73
CA SER A 281 13.13 -9.69 -6.83
C SER A 281 12.39 -9.61 -5.51
N PHE A 282 11.99 -10.76 -4.97
CA PHE A 282 11.33 -10.90 -3.68
C PHE A 282 11.73 -12.23 -3.03
N THR A 283 11.54 -12.30 -1.73
CA THR A 283 11.85 -13.46 -0.90
C THR A 283 10.62 -14.04 -0.23
N ASP A 284 10.73 -15.27 0.27
CA ASP A 284 9.58 -16.02 0.84
C ASP A 284 8.97 -15.44 2.13
N GLY A 285 9.56 -14.38 2.69
CA GLY A 285 8.98 -13.62 3.79
C GLY A 285 8.61 -12.16 3.46
N ASP A 286 8.67 -11.76 2.19
CA ASP A 286 8.30 -10.40 1.77
C ASP A 286 6.79 -10.28 1.54
N VAL A 287 6.18 -9.22 2.07
CA VAL A 287 4.78 -8.89 1.78
C VAL A 287 4.70 -8.16 0.45
N LEU A 288 4.00 -8.75 -0.50
CA LEU A 288 3.82 -8.30 -1.87
C LEU A 288 2.42 -7.77 -2.11
N ASN A 289 2.27 -6.83 -3.04
CA ASN A 289 0.99 -6.54 -3.66
C ASN A 289 0.78 -7.41 -4.92
N VAL A 290 -0.45 -7.42 -5.45
CA VAL A 290 -0.71 -8.02 -6.77
C VAL A 290 0.13 -7.34 -7.85
N GLY A 291 0.91 -8.12 -8.55
CA GLY A 291 1.98 -7.67 -9.44
C GLY A 291 3.39 -7.96 -8.91
N GLY A 292 3.53 -8.40 -7.65
CA GLY A 292 4.81 -8.81 -7.08
C GLY A 292 5.70 -7.66 -6.61
N THR A 293 5.15 -6.47 -6.35
CA THR A 293 5.92 -5.36 -5.77
C THR A 293 5.98 -5.52 -4.26
N ILE A 294 7.17 -5.38 -3.68
CA ILE A 294 7.37 -5.47 -2.23
C ILE A 294 6.73 -4.26 -1.54
N VAL A 295 5.79 -4.55 -0.64
CA VAL A 295 5.14 -3.61 0.28
C VAL A 295 5.89 -3.54 1.62
N ALA A 296 6.39 -4.67 2.10
CA ALA A 296 7.29 -4.74 3.24
C ALA A 296 8.21 -5.94 3.07
N THR A 297 9.51 -5.77 3.32
CA THR A 297 10.43 -6.91 3.31
C THR A 297 10.28 -7.74 4.58
N ASN A 298 10.72 -9.00 4.56
CA ASN A 298 10.84 -9.81 5.78
C ASN A 298 11.62 -9.05 6.87
N GLN A 299 12.69 -8.36 6.46
CA GLN A 299 13.52 -7.55 7.35
C GLN A 299 12.74 -6.39 7.98
N ASP A 300 11.84 -5.74 7.25
CA ASP A 300 11.01 -4.66 7.78
C ASP A 300 10.10 -5.17 8.90
N LEU A 301 9.50 -6.35 8.72
CA LEU A 301 8.62 -6.98 9.71
C LEU A 301 9.36 -7.39 10.99
N VAL A 302 10.55 -7.99 10.85
CA VAL A 302 11.24 -8.63 11.99
C VAL A 302 12.29 -7.73 12.66
N SER A 303 12.68 -6.61 12.04
CA SER A 303 13.78 -5.74 12.53
C SER A 303 13.58 -5.25 13.97
N ALA A 304 12.35 -4.93 14.37
CA ALA A 304 12.01 -4.45 15.71
C ALA A 304 12.29 -5.49 16.81
N PHE A 305 12.32 -6.77 16.45
CA PHE A 305 12.68 -7.86 17.35
C PHE A 305 14.19 -8.09 17.45
N ALA A 306 15.00 -7.43 16.61
CA ALA A 306 16.44 -7.61 16.51
C ALA A 306 16.88 -9.10 16.51
N PRO A 307 16.34 -9.94 15.59
CA PRO A 307 16.74 -11.34 15.49
C PRO A 307 18.20 -11.45 15.05
N LYS A 308 18.81 -12.61 15.33
CA LYS A 308 20.15 -12.92 14.81
C LYS A 308 20.12 -13.46 13.38
N ALA A 309 18.99 -14.06 13.00
CA ALA A 309 18.72 -14.44 11.63
C ALA A 309 18.45 -13.18 10.80
N LYS A 310 18.78 -13.24 9.52
CA LYS A 310 18.49 -12.16 8.55
C LYS A 310 17.19 -12.40 7.79
N PHE A 311 16.63 -13.58 7.97
CA PHE A 311 15.55 -14.11 7.17
C PHE A 311 14.84 -15.18 8.00
N LEU A 312 13.53 -15.08 8.11
CA LEU A 312 12.69 -15.92 8.98
C LEU A 312 11.42 -16.41 8.26
N GLY A 313 11.24 -16.10 6.98
CA GLY A 313 10.00 -16.45 6.26
C GLY A 313 8.74 -15.79 6.82
N LEU A 314 7.57 -16.19 6.33
CA LEU A 314 6.27 -15.65 6.76
C LEU A 314 5.10 -16.63 6.54
N ASP A 315 4.65 -17.33 7.59
CA ASP A 315 3.51 -18.29 7.51
C ASP A 315 2.12 -17.72 7.80
N ALA A 316 2.05 -16.43 8.12
CA ALA A 316 0.77 -15.82 8.43
C ALA A 316 0.82 -14.32 8.29
N LEU A 317 -0.24 -13.75 7.71
CA LEU A 317 -0.40 -12.30 7.64
C LEU A 317 -1.83 -11.89 7.99
N TRP A 318 -1.94 -10.95 8.92
CA TRP A 318 -3.13 -10.16 9.12
C TRP A 318 -2.79 -8.69 8.92
N PHE A 319 -3.49 -8.08 7.97
CA PHE A 319 -3.33 -6.67 7.66
C PHE A 319 -4.64 -5.93 8.01
N PRO A 320 -4.57 -4.74 8.64
CA PRO A 320 -5.73 -3.94 9.00
C PRO A 320 -6.35 -3.26 7.78
N PHE A 321 -6.86 -4.05 6.83
CA PHE A 321 -7.76 -3.56 5.79
C PHE A 321 -9.10 -3.24 6.44
N GLU A 322 -9.19 -2.14 7.18
CA GLU A 322 -10.32 -1.97 8.06
C GLU A 322 -11.67 -1.91 7.33
N VAL A 323 -12.61 -2.53 8.04
CA VAL A 323 -13.96 -2.92 7.71
C VAL A 323 -14.75 -1.68 7.31
N GLY A 324 -15.60 -1.78 6.28
CA GLY A 324 -16.47 -0.68 5.84
C GLY A 324 -17.17 0.00 7.02
N GLY A 325 -16.63 1.14 7.45
CA GLY A 325 -16.99 1.77 8.72
C GLY A 325 -16.02 2.86 9.13
N ASP A 326 -14.72 2.57 9.24
CA ASP A 326 -13.79 3.52 9.87
C ASP A 326 -13.24 4.62 8.92
N PRO A 327 -12.87 5.79 9.48
CA PRO A 327 -12.19 6.85 8.74
C PRO A 327 -10.91 6.35 8.06
N ARG A 328 -10.74 6.61 6.75
CA ARG A 328 -9.54 6.20 6.01
C ARG A 328 -9.22 7.06 4.81
N ILE A 329 -7.97 7.02 4.35
CA ILE A 329 -7.54 7.54 3.06
C ILE A 329 -7.62 6.39 2.03
N THR A 330 -8.31 6.64 0.92
CA THR A 330 -8.39 5.68 -0.19
C THR A 330 -7.76 6.20 -1.47
N THR A 331 -7.47 7.50 -1.51
CA THR A 331 -7.05 8.15 -2.74
C THR A 331 -6.03 9.23 -2.43
N LEU A 332 -4.91 9.16 -3.15
CA LEU A 332 -3.89 10.20 -3.21
C LEU A 332 -3.77 10.63 -4.66
N CYS A 333 -3.74 11.93 -4.92
CA CYS A 333 -3.53 12.44 -6.27
C CYS A 333 -4.56 11.85 -7.26
N ASP A 334 -5.83 11.76 -6.84
CA ASP A 334 -6.93 11.13 -7.58
C ASP A 334 -6.64 9.69 -8.10
N ARG A 335 -5.65 9.00 -7.52
CA ARG A 335 -5.30 7.60 -7.76
C ARG A 335 -5.57 6.78 -6.51
N SER A 336 -5.83 5.48 -6.68
CA SER A 336 -5.98 4.59 -5.52
C SER A 336 -4.70 4.61 -4.70
N VAL A 337 -4.81 4.65 -3.38
CA VAL A 337 -3.63 4.47 -2.51
C VAL A 337 -2.92 3.15 -2.79
N GLY A 338 -3.63 2.09 -3.21
CA GLY A 338 -3.02 0.82 -3.59
C GLY A 338 -2.14 0.88 -4.85
N ASP A 339 -2.25 1.94 -5.65
CA ASP A 339 -1.42 2.14 -6.84
C ASP A 339 -0.11 2.88 -6.54
N PHE A 340 0.17 3.25 -5.28
CA PHE A 340 1.44 3.86 -4.89
C PHE A 340 2.35 2.84 -4.23
N ASN A 341 3.65 2.96 -4.49
CA ASN A 341 4.67 2.21 -3.77
C ASN A 341 4.71 2.66 -2.29
N GLY A 342 4.33 1.77 -1.37
CA GLY A 342 4.10 2.09 0.04
C GLY A 342 2.80 2.89 0.27
N GLY A 343 1.90 2.91 -0.70
CA GLY A 343 0.63 3.60 -0.57
C GLY A 343 -0.34 2.95 0.41
N ILE A 344 -0.15 1.68 0.76
CA ILE A 344 -0.73 1.05 1.95
C ILE A 344 0.36 0.19 2.58
N THR A 345 0.94 0.64 3.68
CA THR A 345 1.95 -0.13 4.42
C THR A 345 1.71 -0.05 5.92
N PHE A 346 2.35 -0.93 6.69
CA PHE A 346 2.31 -0.85 8.14
C PHE A 346 2.86 0.50 8.62
N VAL A 347 2.45 0.92 9.82
CA VAL A 347 2.98 2.15 10.42
C VAL A 347 4.52 2.07 10.54
N GLY A 348 5.22 2.96 9.85
CA GLY A 348 6.69 2.94 9.76
C GLY A 348 7.27 2.05 8.67
N GLY A 349 6.44 1.40 7.86
CA GLY A 349 6.85 0.57 6.74
C GLY A 349 7.56 1.34 5.63
N PRO A 350 8.17 0.64 4.66
CA PRO A 350 8.87 1.26 3.54
C PRO A 350 7.91 1.71 2.44
N GLY A 351 8.44 2.51 1.52
CA GLY A 351 7.77 2.95 0.31
C GLY A 351 8.59 4.01 -0.41
N THR A 352 8.43 4.15 -1.72
CA THR A 352 8.98 5.30 -2.47
C THR A 352 7.97 6.43 -2.59
N GLY A 353 6.68 6.15 -2.42
CA GLY A 353 5.59 7.12 -2.60
C GLY A 353 5.35 7.50 -4.06
N LEU A 354 6.00 6.85 -5.02
CA LEU A 354 5.71 7.00 -6.44
C LEU A 354 4.42 6.24 -6.78
N TYR A 355 3.56 6.86 -7.58
CA TYR A 355 2.48 6.15 -8.26
C TYR A 355 3.09 5.17 -9.25
N GLU A 356 2.62 3.92 -9.25
CA GLU A 356 3.01 2.86 -10.17
C GLU A 356 1.77 2.44 -10.96
N GLN A 357 1.83 2.54 -12.28
CA GLN A 357 0.70 2.13 -13.10
C GLN A 357 0.41 0.63 -12.93
N PRO A 358 -0.85 0.23 -12.61
CA PRO A 358 -1.19 -1.17 -12.40
C PRO A 358 -0.85 -2.02 -13.63
N LEU A 359 -0.15 -3.14 -13.40
CA LEU A 359 0.28 -4.11 -14.42
C LEU A 359 -0.89 -4.78 -15.17
N SER A 360 -2.14 -4.58 -14.72
CA SER A 360 -3.35 -4.99 -15.45
C SER A 360 -3.68 -4.11 -16.67
N SER A 361 -2.90 -3.05 -16.91
CA SER A 361 -2.95 -2.24 -18.14
C SER A 361 -2.30 -3.01 -19.31
N PRO A 362 -2.82 -2.90 -20.56
CA PRO A 362 -2.37 -3.70 -21.69
C PRO A 362 -0.84 -3.64 -21.95
N PRO A 363 -0.25 -4.72 -22.51
CA PRO A 363 1.17 -5.09 -22.38
C PRO A 363 2.16 -4.28 -23.24
N ALA A 364 1.91 -3.00 -23.48
CA ALA A 364 2.74 -2.21 -24.40
C ALA A 364 4.02 -1.64 -23.77
N LEU A 365 4.16 -1.63 -22.43
CA LEU A 365 5.33 -1.06 -21.76
C LEU A 365 5.86 -2.06 -20.74
N THR A 366 7.06 -2.57 -20.99
CA THR A 366 7.78 -3.53 -20.13
C THR A 366 8.43 -2.88 -18.91
N ASP A 367 8.23 -1.57 -18.71
CA ASP A 367 8.67 -0.81 -17.54
C ASP A 367 7.45 -0.12 -16.93
N THR A 368 7.34 -0.16 -15.59
CA THR A 368 6.27 0.49 -14.83
C THR A 368 6.39 2.00 -14.97
N TYR A 369 5.38 2.65 -15.55
CA TYR A 369 5.28 4.10 -15.50
C TYR A 369 5.18 4.52 -14.03
N THR A 370 6.19 5.27 -13.56
CA THR A 370 6.23 5.83 -12.21
C THR A 370 6.04 7.34 -12.24
N ALA A 371 5.34 7.89 -11.24
CA ALA A 371 5.07 9.33 -11.19
C ALA A 371 4.98 9.86 -9.76
N ALA A 372 5.54 11.05 -9.52
CA ALA A 372 5.41 11.79 -8.26
C ALA A 372 4.18 12.70 -8.28
N CYS A 373 3.72 13.17 -7.12
CA CYS A 373 2.62 14.11 -7.04
C CYS A 373 3.09 15.56 -6.99
N GLY A 374 2.34 16.44 -7.64
CA GLY A 374 2.74 17.83 -7.79
C GLY A 374 2.22 18.80 -6.73
N ARG A 375 1.95 20.01 -7.23
CA ARG A 375 1.63 21.21 -6.46
C ARG A 375 0.42 21.14 -5.54
N TYR A 376 -0.62 20.45 -6.00
CA TYR A 376 -1.87 20.29 -5.26
C TYR A 376 -2.18 18.81 -5.19
N VAL A 377 -2.14 18.26 -3.98
CA VAL A 377 -2.38 16.84 -3.72
C VAL A 377 -3.78 16.69 -3.14
N PRO A 378 -4.79 16.28 -3.93
CA PRO A 378 -6.08 15.88 -3.37
C PRO A 378 -5.90 14.57 -2.59
N ILE A 379 -6.40 14.56 -1.35
CA ILE A 379 -6.41 13.41 -0.47
C ILE A 379 -7.87 13.12 -0.13
N ASP A 380 -8.35 11.96 -0.55
CA ASP A 380 -9.74 11.56 -0.33
C ASP A 380 -9.85 10.21 0.35
N GLY A 381 -11.04 9.97 0.87
CA GLY A 381 -11.39 8.69 1.44
C GLY A 381 -12.73 8.71 2.15
N GLY A 382 -12.92 7.70 2.98
CA GLY A 382 -14.16 7.46 3.68
C GLY A 382 -14.13 8.11 5.06
N LEU A 383 -15.23 8.76 5.42
CA LEU A 383 -15.65 8.86 6.82
C LEU A 383 -16.93 8.00 6.93
N PRO A 384 -17.18 7.33 8.07
CA PRO A 384 -18.47 6.71 8.32
C PRO A 384 -19.62 7.68 8.05
N VAL A 385 -20.83 7.18 7.77
CA VAL A 385 -22.03 8.03 7.63
C VAL A 385 -22.68 8.22 9.01
N PRO A 386 -23.19 9.40 9.38
CA PRO A 386 -23.69 9.66 10.73
C PRO A 386 -24.83 8.74 11.17
N PRO A 387 -24.92 8.43 12.48
CA PRO A 387 -24.02 8.87 13.54
C PRO A 387 -22.71 8.05 13.55
N THR A 388 -21.60 8.73 13.25
CA THR A 388 -20.30 8.15 12.89
C THR A 388 -19.44 7.77 14.09
N GLY A 389 -19.82 8.24 15.28
CA GLY A 389 -18.89 8.35 16.40
C GLY A 389 -17.80 9.42 16.19
N VAL A 390 -17.47 9.82 14.96
CA VAL A 390 -16.42 10.79 14.64
C VAL A 390 -16.89 12.23 14.82
N GLN A 391 -16.22 12.98 15.69
CA GLN A 391 -16.49 14.40 15.96
C GLN A 391 -15.71 15.33 15.01
N ARG A 392 -14.43 15.01 14.79
CA ARG A 392 -13.52 15.76 13.90
C ARG A 392 -12.41 14.85 13.38
N PHE A 393 -11.81 15.24 12.27
CA PHE A 393 -10.70 14.53 11.63
C PHE A 393 -9.63 15.50 11.14
N ARG A 394 -8.42 15.00 10.87
CA ARG A 394 -7.36 15.73 10.17
C ARG A 394 -6.51 14.77 9.35
N VAL A 395 -5.91 15.29 8.26
CA VAL A 395 -4.85 14.57 7.54
C VAL A 395 -3.51 15.05 8.06
N ALA A 396 -2.80 14.16 8.73
CA ALA A 396 -1.48 14.42 9.31
C ALA A 396 -0.38 13.91 8.36
N TYR A 397 0.83 14.45 8.50
CA TYR A 397 1.97 14.04 7.67
C TYR A 397 3.31 14.16 8.41
N ARG A 398 4.30 13.42 7.92
CA ARG A 398 5.72 13.49 8.30
C ARG A 398 6.61 13.26 7.08
N GLU A 399 7.85 13.71 7.13
CA GLU A 399 8.85 13.25 6.16
C GLU A 399 9.08 11.75 6.34
N ALA A 400 9.24 11.01 5.25
CA ALA A 400 9.62 9.61 5.32
C ALA A 400 10.98 9.47 6.02
N GLY A 401 11.07 8.56 6.99
CA GLY A 401 12.25 8.39 7.84
C GLY A 401 12.25 9.25 9.13
N GLU A 402 11.36 10.24 9.28
CA GLU A 402 11.15 10.89 10.59
C GLU A 402 10.56 9.89 11.59
N PRO A 403 10.87 10.00 12.90
CA PRO A 403 10.26 9.17 13.92
C PRO A 403 8.73 9.20 13.88
N ILE A 404 8.11 8.04 14.07
CA ILE A 404 6.66 7.90 14.15
C ILE A 404 6.16 8.66 15.40
N PRO A 405 5.13 9.52 15.29
CA PRO A 405 4.57 10.21 16.45
C PRO A 405 4.12 9.21 17.51
N ALA A 406 4.52 9.44 18.76
CA ALA A 406 4.23 8.53 19.87
C ALA A 406 2.74 8.45 20.22
N THR A 407 1.97 9.51 19.94
CA THR A 407 0.53 9.58 20.26
C THR A 407 -0.26 10.23 19.12
N PRO A 408 -1.40 9.66 18.71
CA PRO A 408 -2.34 10.31 17.80
C PRO A 408 -2.79 11.67 18.34
N GLY A 409 -2.95 12.65 17.46
CA GLY A 409 -3.41 13.99 17.84
C GLY A 409 -2.35 14.89 18.47
N ASP A 410 -1.08 14.49 18.48
CA ASP A 410 0.02 15.35 18.95
C ASP A 410 -0.01 16.70 18.20
N PRO A 411 -0.09 17.83 18.91
CA PRO A 411 -0.05 19.17 18.30
C PRO A 411 1.26 19.49 17.57
N ALA A 412 2.35 18.77 17.88
CA ALA A 412 3.63 18.92 17.18
C ALA A 412 3.64 18.21 15.82
N THR A 413 2.76 17.22 15.62
CA THR A 413 2.59 16.54 14.34
C THR A 413 1.96 17.49 13.32
N PRO A 414 2.62 17.76 12.19
CA PRO A 414 2.07 18.57 11.11
C PRO A 414 0.78 17.98 10.57
N ALA A 415 -0.09 18.86 10.10
CA ALA A 415 -1.31 18.47 9.42
C ALA A 415 -1.59 19.42 8.26
N ILE A 416 -2.28 18.91 7.26
CA ILE A 416 -2.59 19.65 6.05
C ILE A 416 -3.66 20.69 6.37
N ASP A 417 -3.36 21.95 6.01
CA ASP A 417 -4.33 23.04 6.06
C ASP A 417 -5.04 23.16 4.70
N THR A 418 -6.37 23.16 4.70
CA THR A 418 -7.20 23.22 3.51
C THR A 418 -8.40 24.13 3.75
N MET A 419 -8.72 24.96 2.76
CA MET A 419 -9.91 25.81 2.73
C MET A 419 -10.67 25.60 1.41
N TRP A 420 -11.97 25.39 1.53
CA TRP A 420 -12.90 25.14 0.45
C TRP A 420 -13.80 26.34 0.21
N HIS A 421 -14.00 26.71 -1.05
CA HIS A 421 -15.04 27.64 -1.48
C HIS A 421 -16.22 26.86 -2.04
N LEU A 422 -17.37 26.96 -1.39
CA LEU A 422 -18.50 26.06 -1.55
C LEU A 422 -19.74 26.79 -2.06
N LYS A 423 -20.59 26.06 -2.77
CA LYS A 423 -21.94 26.53 -3.11
C LYS A 423 -22.89 26.19 -1.96
N ARG A 424 -23.64 27.18 -1.50
CA ARG A 424 -24.70 27.01 -0.51
C ARG A 424 -26.05 27.45 -1.06
N GLY A 425 -27.10 26.75 -0.63
CA GLY A 425 -28.48 26.99 -1.02
C GLY A 425 -29.03 28.31 -0.47
N MET A 426 -29.74 29.05 -1.30
CA MET A 426 -30.54 30.19 -0.87
C MET A 426 -31.80 30.37 -1.70
N TRP A 427 -32.78 31.04 -1.11
CA TRP A 427 -33.91 31.58 -1.86
C TRP A 427 -33.48 32.84 -2.62
N LYS A 428 -33.57 32.80 -3.95
CA LYS A 428 -33.32 33.93 -4.83
C LYS A 428 -34.59 34.23 -5.62
N PHE A 429 -35.00 35.50 -5.63
CA PHE A 429 -36.10 35.94 -6.47
C PHE A 429 -35.59 36.11 -7.90
N ILE A 430 -36.13 35.34 -8.84
CA ILE A 430 -35.84 35.44 -10.26
C ILE A 430 -37.07 36.03 -10.96
N PRO A 431 -36.95 37.21 -11.61
CA PRO A 431 -38.05 37.80 -12.38
C PRO A 431 -38.60 36.78 -13.40
N MET A 432 -39.93 36.72 -13.53
CA MET A 432 -40.72 35.75 -14.32
C MET A 432 -40.98 34.36 -13.69
N VAL A 433 -40.15 33.85 -12.77
CA VAL A 433 -40.35 32.52 -12.17
C VAL A 433 -40.46 32.52 -10.63
N GLY A 434 -40.40 33.70 -10.00
CA GLY A 434 -40.63 33.88 -8.57
C GLY A 434 -39.43 33.47 -7.72
N TRP A 435 -39.70 33.08 -6.47
CA TRP A 435 -38.67 32.59 -5.55
C TRP A 435 -38.23 31.18 -5.94
N GLN A 436 -36.94 31.03 -6.27
CA GLN A 436 -36.32 29.76 -6.61
C GLN A 436 -35.25 29.43 -5.57
N TRP A 437 -35.10 28.13 -5.28
CA TRP A 437 -33.96 27.65 -4.50
C TRP A 437 -32.77 27.48 -5.44
N VAL A 438 -31.66 28.16 -5.16
CA VAL A 438 -30.46 28.14 -6.00
C VAL A 438 -29.20 27.89 -5.18
N CYS A 439 -28.20 27.26 -5.80
CA CYS A 439 -26.90 26.98 -5.18
C CYS A 439 -25.88 28.06 -5.61
N GLU A 440 -25.93 29.21 -4.95
CA GLU A 440 -25.12 30.37 -5.36
C GLU A 440 -24.45 31.13 -4.20
N GLN A 441 -24.83 30.90 -2.92
CA GLN A 441 -24.13 31.61 -1.85
C GLN A 441 -22.73 31.04 -1.66
N PRO A 442 -21.68 31.89 -1.73
CA PRO A 442 -20.34 31.45 -1.38
C PRO A 442 -20.30 31.17 0.12
N ALA A 443 -19.90 29.97 0.47
CA ALA A 443 -19.57 29.57 1.83
C ALA A 443 -18.12 29.07 1.87
N THR A 444 -17.51 29.09 3.05
CA THR A 444 -16.17 28.55 3.26
C THR A 444 -16.20 27.46 4.31
N LEU A 445 -15.51 26.36 4.04
CA LEU A 445 -15.21 25.33 5.03
C LEU A 445 -13.68 25.20 5.09
N ALA A 446 -13.09 25.29 6.27
CA ALA A 446 -11.64 25.26 6.42
C ALA A 446 -11.24 24.43 7.64
N THR A 447 -10.05 23.83 7.57
CA THR A 447 -9.40 23.24 8.73
C THR A 447 -8.98 24.31 9.74
N SER A 448 -8.85 23.90 11.00
CA SER A 448 -8.19 24.73 12.03
C SER A 448 -6.67 24.76 11.83
N ALA A 449 -5.96 25.58 12.61
CA ALA A 449 -4.49 25.69 12.58
C ALA A 449 -3.72 24.38 12.85
N GLY A 450 -4.38 23.36 13.39
CA GLY A 450 -3.83 22.01 13.58
C GLY A 450 -4.34 20.96 12.58
N GLY A 451 -4.93 21.41 11.46
CA GLY A 451 -5.50 20.56 10.41
C GLY A 451 -6.87 19.95 10.73
N TRP A 452 -7.45 20.20 11.91
CA TRP A 452 -8.73 19.59 12.31
C TRP A 452 -9.93 20.19 11.56
N MET A 453 -10.80 19.32 11.06
CA MET A 453 -12.08 19.59 10.40
C MET A 453 -13.23 18.98 11.21
N ASN A 454 -14.32 19.73 11.42
CA ASN A 454 -15.53 19.16 12.01
C ASN A 454 -16.16 18.14 11.05
N ALA A 455 -16.37 16.91 11.52
CA ALA A 455 -16.84 15.83 10.67
C ALA A 455 -18.29 16.03 10.19
N GLN A 456 -19.16 16.57 11.06
CA GLN A 456 -20.54 16.85 10.70
C GLN A 456 -20.65 17.97 9.66
N ASP A 457 -19.88 19.05 9.81
CA ASP A 457 -19.85 20.13 8.82
C ASP A 457 -19.37 19.63 7.45
N TYR A 458 -18.32 18.80 7.43
CA TYR A 458 -17.83 18.16 6.21
C TYR A 458 -18.89 17.29 5.54
N ILE A 459 -19.56 16.42 6.30
CA ILE A 459 -20.61 15.52 5.79
C ILE A 459 -21.82 16.31 5.29
N ASP A 460 -22.22 17.36 6.01
CA ASP A 460 -23.34 18.23 5.64
C ASP A 460 -23.08 18.93 4.30
N VAL A 461 -21.86 19.45 4.11
CA VAL A 461 -21.43 20.08 2.87
C VAL A 461 -21.35 19.07 1.72
N LYS A 462 -20.71 17.92 1.94
CA LYS A 462 -20.49 16.90 0.91
C LYS A 462 -21.82 16.41 0.36
N ASN A 463 -22.78 16.11 1.24
CA ASN A 463 -24.08 15.57 0.88
C ASN A 463 -25.16 16.63 0.61
N GLY A 464 -24.88 17.91 0.81
CA GLY A 464 -25.85 18.99 0.60
C GLY A 464 -27.06 18.84 1.52
N ILE A 465 -26.81 18.64 2.81
CA ILE A 465 -27.80 18.56 3.88
C ILE A 465 -27.56 19.68 4.91
N GLY A 466 -28.39 19.74 5.96
CA GLY A 466 -28.31 20.78 6.97
C GLY A 466 -28.43 22.18 6.36
N SER A 467 -27.42 23.03 6.58
CA SER A 467 -27.39 24.40 6.05
C SER A 467 -27.09 24.51 4.54
N TYR A 468 -26.75 23.38 3.91
CA TYR A 468 -26.43 23.20 2.48
C TYR A 468 -27.52 22.43 1.72
N ILE A 469 -28.73 22.31 2.30
CA ILE A 469 -29.80 21.48 1.76
C ILE A 469 -30.03 21.70 0.25
N GLY A 470 -29.95 20.62 -0.53
CA GLY A 470 -30.17 20.64 -1.99
C GLY A 470 -28.99 21.16 -2.82
N CYS A 471 -27.82 21.39 -2.20
CA CYS A 471 -26.59 21.84 -2.87
C CYS A 471 -25.40 20.96 -2.46
N PRO A 472 -25.36 19.68 -2.88
CA PRO A 472 -24.25 18.78 -2.57
C PRO A 472 -22.95 19.25 -3.23
N ASN A 473 -21.83 18.99 -2.56
CA ASN A 473 -20.48 19.21 -3.06
C ASN A 473 -19.77 17.84 -3.10
N PRO A 474 -20.15 16.93 -4.01
CA PRO A 474 -19.71 15.52 -3.98
C PRO A 474 -18.20 15.35 -4.16
N GLU A 475 -17.54 16.33 -4.77
CA GLU A 475 -16.10 16.32 -5.01
C GLU A 475 -15.29 16.83 -3.81
N LEU A 476 -15.94 17.21 -2.71
CA LEU A 476 -15.24 17.60 -1.49
C LEU A 476 -14.33 16.45 -1.01
N ARG A 477 -13.03 16.73 -0.93
CA ARG A 477 -12.00 15.79 -0.47
C ARG A 477 -11.75 15.96 1.03
N LEU A 478 -11.16 14.95 1.68
CA LEU A 478 -10.74 15.06 3.08
C LEU A 478 -9.75 16.23 3.27
N ALA A 479 -8.80 16.38 2.35
CA ALA A 479 -7.88 17.52 2.29
C ALA A 479 -7.39 17.77 0.86
N VAL A 480 -6.86 18.98 0.60
CA VAL A 480 -6.07 19.30 -0.61
C VAL A 480 -4.80 19.99 -0.16
N TRP A 481 -3.68 19.28 -0.25
CA TRP A 481 -2.40 19.81 0.17
C TRP A 481 -1.84 20.78 -0.86
N ASN A 482 -1.69 22.05 -0.49
CA ASN A 482 -0.88 23.00 -1.24
C ASN A 482 0.60 22.83 -0.85
N THR A 483 1.35 22.04 -1.62
CA THR A 483 2.73 21.70 -1.31
C THR A 483 3.70 22.86 -1.50
N LEU A 484 3.30 23.95 -2.18
CA LEU A 484 4.11 25.19 -2.21
C LEU A 484 4.15 25.95 -0.89
N SER A 485 3.32 25.59 0.08
CA SER A 485 3.44 26.11 1.45
C SER A 485 4.70 25.59 2.15
N LEU A 486 5.27 24.47 1.66
CA LEU A 486 6.52 23.94 2.13
C LEU A 486 7.70 24.79 1.60
N PRO A 487 8.80 24.88 2.36
CA PRO A 487 10.08 25.37 1.85
C PRO A 487 10.41 24.85 0.45
N ALA A 488 11.00 25.73 -0.36
CA ALA A 488 11.56 25.32 -1.64
C ALA A 488 12.71 24.33 -1.37
N GLY A 489 12.59 23.11 -1.91
CA GLY A 489 13.68 22.14 -1.90
C GLY A 489 14.87 22.62 -2.72
N THR A 490 16.01 21.94 -2.55
CA THR A 490 17.13 22.17 -3.46
C THR A 490 16.73 21.67 -4.85
N PRO A 491 16.75 22.52 -5.91
CA PRO A 491 16.18 22.19 -7.21
C PRO A 491 16.72 20.91 -7.87
N VAL A 492 17.89 20.42 -7.43
CA VAL A 492 18.54 19.21 -7.97
C VAL A 492 19.52 18.61 -6.94
N GLY A 493 19.12 18.47 -5.68
CA GLY A 493 19.97 17.92 -4.61
C GLY A 493 19.25 16.88 -3.77
N ASP A 494 20.01 15.97 -3.15
CA ASP A 494 19.49 15.06 -2.12
C ASP A 494 18.69 15.86 -1.08
N PRO A 495 17.58 15.31 -0.56
CA PRO A 495 16.81 15.90 0.53
C PRO A 495 17.76 16.49 1.58
N VAL A 496 17.55 17.75 1.99
CA VAL A 496 18.30 18.28 3.13
C VAL A 496 17.65 17.69 4.38
N PRO A 497 18.32 16.78 5.12
CA PRO A 497 17.64 16.04 6.17
C PRO A 497 17.06 16.98 7.24
N GLY A 498 15.77 16.83 7.53
CA GLY A 498 15.05 17.63 8.53
C GLY A 498 14.55 19.00 8.04
N VAL A 499 14.56 19.25 6.72
CA VAL A 499 13.88 20.39 6.12
C VAL A 499 12.78 19.88 5.20
N ARG A 500 11.53 19.95 5.68
CA ARG A 500 10.35 19.56 4.90
C ARG A 500 10.29 20.36 3.62
N ASP A 501 10.63 19.74 2.51
CA ASP A 501 10.66 20.42 1.23
C ASP A 501 9.60 19.90 0.26
N ARG A 502 9.29 20.71 -0.75
CA ARG A 502 8.25 20.40 -1.74
C ARG A 502 8.66 19.39 -2.82
N GLU A 503 9.82 18.76 -2.70
CA GLU A 503 10.39 17.73 -3.60
C GLU A 503 10.66 16.40 -2.85
N ASP A 504 10.29 16.35 -1.56
CA ASP A 504 10.60 15.25 -0.66
C ASP A 504 9.56 14.14 -0.68
N HIS A 505 9.94 13.05 -0.02
CA HIS A 505 9.12 11.88 0.23
C HIS A 505 8.42 12.01 1.60
N TYR A 506 7.11 11.88 1.59
CA TYR A 506 6.26 12.03 2.77
C TYR A 506 5.47 10.77 3.07
N VAL A 507 5.08 10.67 4.34
CA VAL A 507 4.07 9.73 4.81
C VAL A 507 2.87 10.52 5.31
N VAL A 508 1.67 10.18 4.84
CA VAL A 508 0.41 10.79 5.24
C VAL A 508 -0.53 9.76 5.86
N TRP A 509 -1.41 10.19 6.76
CA TRP A 509 -2.42 9.34 7.41
C TRP A 509 -3.59 10.16 7.92
N LEU A 510 -4.72 9.51 8.19
CA LEU A 510 -5.87 10.12 8.84
C LEU A 510 -5.81 9.99 10.36
N GLU A 511 -6.20 11.05 11.08
CA GLU A 511 -6.49 11.02 12.50
C GLU A 511 -7.91 11.50 12.76
N TRP A 512 -8.58 10.94 13.77
CA TRP A 512 -9.94 11.33 14.13
C TRP A 512 -10.20 11.29 15.63
N GLU A 513 -11.10 12.16 16.10
CA GLU A 513 -11.62 12.12 17.47
C GLU A 513 -13.00 11.46 17.47
N ASP A 514 -13.20 10.47 18.34
CA ASP A 514 -14.48 9.78 18.50
C ASP A 514 -15.40 10.44 19.56
N SER A 515 -16.58 9.86 19.78
CA SER A 515 -17.59 10.35 20.73
C SER A 515 -17.18 10.26 22.19
N SER A 516 -16.11 9.49 22.49
CA SER A 516 -15.49 9.38 23.81
C SER A 516 -14.37 10.41 24.01
N SER A 517 -14.10 11.26 23.01
CA SER A 517 -12.95 12.17 22.94
C SER A 517 -11.59 11.48 22.88
N SER A 518 -11.57 10.20 22.50
CA SER A 518 -10.34 9.49 22.19
C SER A 518 -9.89 9.85 20.78
N ILE A 519 -8.60 10.11 20.61
CA ILE A 519 -8.01 10.37 19.30
C ILE A 519 -7.40 9.08 18.77
N HIS A 520 -7.78 8.75 17.56
CA HIS A 520 -7.36 7.57 16.82
C HIS A 520 -6.53 8.00 15.61
N ARG A 521 -5.74 7.05 15.11
CA ARG A 521 -4.91 7.17 13.93
C ARG A 521 -5.18 5.97 13.04
N GLU A 522 -5.22 6.21 11.74
CA GLU A 522 -5.30 5.17 10.73
C GLU A 522 -4.16 4.15 10.94
N PRO A 523 -4.44 2.83 10.95
CA PRO A 523 -3.46 1.81 11.32
C PRO A 523 -2.43 1.52 10.21
N VAL A 524 -2.38 2.35 9.17
CA VAL A 524 -1.48 2.24 8.02
C VAL A 524 -0.84 3.59 7.70
N ASP A 525 0.32 3.52 7.05
CA ASP A 525 1.02 4.66 6.48
C ASP A 525 0.76 4.71 4.97
N HIS A 526 0.60 5.91 4.42
CA HIS A 526 0.50 6.14 2.98
C HIS A 526 1.69 6.97 2.50
N HIS A 527 2.58 6.36 1.72
CA HIS A 527 3.74 7.03 1.15
C HIS A 527 3.36 7.88 -0.06
N LEU A 528 4.01 9.04 -0.18
CA LEU A 528 3.75 10.03 -1.21
C LEU A 528 5.05 10.76 -1.56
N GLN A 529 5.50 10.62 -2.81
CA GLN A 529 6.62 11.39 -3.37
C GLN A 529 6.08 12.70 -3.95
N LEU A 530 6.70 13.82 -3.60
CA LEU A 530 6.40 15.11 -4.22
C LEU A 530 7.43 15.46 -5.30
N ASP A 531 6.95 16.14 -6.35
CA ASP A 531 7.80 16.83 -7.32
C ASP A 531 7.13 18.14 -7.77
N ASN A 532 7.79 19.26 -7.50
CA ASN A 532 7.35 20.59 -7.87
C ASN A 532 8.39 21.34 -8.71
N THR A 533 9.51 20.69 -9.04
CA THR A 533 10.54 21.28 -9.87
C THR A 533 10.26 20.94 -11.33
N LEU A 534 10.62 21.86 -12.23
CA LEU A 534 10.57 21.58 -13.67
C LEU A 534 11.94 21.12 -14.14
N PRO A 535 12.04 20.40 -15.27
CA PRO A 535 13.31 19.97 -15.80
C PRO A 535 14.27 21.14 -15.95
N VAL A 536 15.50 21.01 -15.48
CA VAL A 536 16.49 22.08 -15.59
C VAL A 536 17.32 21.88 -16.85
N ILE A 537 17.04 22.66 -17.88
CA ILE A 537 17.88 22.73 -19.08
C ILE A 537 19.08 23.63 -18.79
N ALA A 538 20.29 23.18 -19.12
CA ALA A 538 21.50 23.97 -18.94
C ALA A 538 21.45 25.28 -19.75
N LYS A 539 22.23 26.28 -19.36
CA LYS A 539 22.31 27.51 -20.15
C LYS A 539 23.06 27.25 -21.45
N TYR A 540 22.77 28.03 -22.49
CA TYR A 540 23.59 28.03 -23.71
C TYR A 540 25.07 28.27 -23.37
N PRO A 541 26.01 27.51 -23.96
CA PRO A 541 25.81 26.59 -25.07
C PRO A 541 25.30 25.21 -24.69
N ASP A 542 25.42 24.77 -23.45
CA ASP A 542 25.29 23.35 -23.10
C ASP A 542 23.85 22.83 -23.16
N GLY A 543 22.85 23.70 -22.96
CA GLY A 543 21.43 23.32 -22.95
C GLY A 543 20.85 22.93 -24.31
N LEU A 544 21.33 23.56 -25.39
CA LEU A 544 20.88 23.29 -26.76
C LEU A 544 21.95 23.73 -27.75
N GLN A 545 22.43 22.79 -28.55
CA GLN A 545 23.42 22.99 -29.60
C GLN A 545 22.97 22.33 -30.89
N ILE A 546 23.42 22.92 -32.00
CA ILE A 546 23.40 22.29 -33.32
C ILE A 546 24.84 21.99 -33.69
N ARG A 547 25.10 20.76 -34.11
CA ARG A 547 26.40 20.36 -34.67
C ARG A 547 26.22 19.82 -36.09
N LEU A 548 27.24 20.04 -36.91
CA LEU A 548 27.38 19.37 -38.19
C LEU A 548 27.87 17.93 -37.96
N ALA A 549 27.72 17.06 -38.96
CA ALA A 549 28.18 15.66 -38.89
C ALA A 549 29.69 15.49 -38.64
N ASP A 550 30.49 16.54 -38.85
CA ASP A 550 31.92 16.56 -38.51
C ASP A 550 32.22 17.03 -37.07
N GLY A 551 31.18 17.29 -36.28
CA GLY A 551 31.23 17.78 -34.90
C GLY A 551 31.32 19.31 -34.78
N THR A 552 31.35 20.06 -35.88
CA THR A 552 31.44 21.53 -35.84
C THR A 552 30.18 22.14 -35.23
N LEU A 553 30.36 22.97 -34.20
CA LEU A 553 29.26 23.69 -33.55
C LEU A 553 28.76 24.84 -34.44
N VAL A 554 27.44 24.90 -34.66
CA VAL A 554 26.76 26.07 -35.24
C VAL A 554 26.42 27.03 -34.10
N PRO A 555 27.04 28.23 -34.02
CA PRO A 555 26.77 29.15 -32.94
C PRO A 555 25.32 29.68 -33.01
N ALA A 556 24.78 30.14 -31.89
CA ALA A 556 23.49 30.82 -31.89
C ALA A 556 23.56 32.08 -32.77
N CYS A 557 22.56 32.27 -33.62
CA CYS A 557 22.52 33.26 -34.70
C CYS A 557 23.64 33.08 -35.74
N GLY A 558 24.28 31.92 -35.79
CA GLY A 558 25.27 31.53 -36.80
C GLY A 558 24.63 31.04 -38.09
N GLU A 559 25.46 30.60 -39.02
CA GLU A 559 25.06 30.14 -40.34
C GLU A 559 25.68 28.76 -40.62
N THR A 560 24.90 27.84 -41.17
CA THR A 560 25.41 26.54 -41.65
C THR A 560 26.05 26.72 -43.03
N PRO A 561 27.01 25.88 -43.43
CA PRO A 561 27.47 25.85 -44.81
C PRO A 561 26.29 25.62 -45.77
N ALA A 562 26.25 26.31 -46.90
CA ALA A 562 25.23 26.11 -47.93
C ALA A 562 25.21 24.63 -48.38
N GLY A 563 24.02 24.07 -48.58
CA GLY A 563 23.82 22.65 -48.87
C GLY A 563 23.77 21.74 -47.65
N THR A 564 23.90 22.27 -46.44
CA THR A 564 23.78 21.48 -45.20
C THR A 564 22.33 21.40 -44.77
N ALA A 565 21.71 20.24 -44.96
CA ALA A 565 20.34 20.00 -44.53
C ALA A 565 20.25 19.17 -43.23
N ASP A 566 21.20 18.25 -43.01
CA ASP A 566 21.19 17.32 -41.88
C ASP A 566 22.04 17.87 -40.72
N LEU A 567 21.47 17.88 -39.53
CA LEU A 567 22.03 18.52 -38.33
C LEU A 567 21.87 17.60 -37.12
N GLU A 568 22.89 17.56 -36.27
CA GLU A 568 22.82 16.86 -34.98
C GLU A 568 22.36 17.84 -33.89
N VAL A 569 21.35 17.45 -33.11
CA VAL A 569 20.87 18.22 -31.96
C VAL A 569 21.46 17.65 -30.69
N TRP A 570 22.18 18.49 -29.95
CA TRP A 570 22.79 18.15 -28.68
C TRP A 570 22.20 19.00 -27.57
N GLY A 571 22.13 18.48 -26.35
CA GLY A 571 21.61 19.22 -25.20
C GLY A 571 22.00 18.63 -23.87
N GLN A 572 21.71 19.37 -22.81
CA GLN A 572 21.93 18.99 -21.42
C GLN A 572 20.72 19.44 -20.61
N PHE A 573 20.05 18.50 -19.98
CA PHE A 573 18.94 18.76 -19.08
C PHE A 573 18.86 17.66 -18.02
N ARG A 574 18.28 17.99 -16.87
CA ARG A 574 18.13 17.05 -15.76
C ARG A 574 16.88 17.32 -14.97
N ASP A 575 16.29 16.26 -14.45
CA ASP A 575 15.12 16.27 -13.57
C ASP A 575 15.15 14.97 -12.76
N ARG A 576 14.78 14.96 -11.47
CA ARG A 576 14.70 13.70 -10.70
C ARG A 576 13.60 12.78 -11.25
N HIS A 577 12.56 13.36 -11.82
CA HIS A 577 11.44 12.66 -12.42
C HIS A 577 11.28 13.14 -13.88
N TYR A 578 12.31 12.92 -14.70
CA TYR A 578 12.23 13.19 -16.14
C TYR A 578 11.33 12.16 -16.87
N GLU A 579 10.57 12.60 -17.87
CA GLU A 579 9.73 11.73 -18.71
C GLU A 579 10.27 11.60 -20.14
N HIS A 580 10.36 12.72 -20.85
CA HIS A 580 10.68 12.74 -22.27
C HIS A 580 11.14 14.12 -22.73
N PHE A 581 11.71 14.20 -23.94
CA PHE A 581 11.95 15.47 -24.61
C PHE A 581 11.23 15.52 -25.96
N ALA A 582 11.03 16.73 -26.49
CA ALA A 582 10.54 16.98 -27.84
C ALA A 582 11.32 18.13 -28.48
N LEU A 583 11.52 18.05 -29.78
CA LEU A 583 12.14 19.09 -30.58
C LEU A 583 11.14 19.66 -31.59
N SER A 584 11.24 20.95 -31.88
CA SER A 584 10.50 21.59 -32.97
C SER A 584 11.42 22.49 -33.77
N LEU A 585 11.50 22.23 -35.08
CA LEU A 585 12.18 23.07 -36.05
C LEU A 585 11.14 23.93 -36.76
N LYS A 586 11.34 25.26 -36.77
CA LYS A 586 10.44 26.24 -37.39
C LYS A 586 11.22 27.18 -38.27
N GLY A 587 10.66 27.60 -39.40
CA GLY A 587 11.31 28.55 -40.29
C GLY A 587 10.93 28.34 -41.74
N GLY A 588 11.72 28.91 -42.64
CA GLY A 588 11.51 28.78 -44.08
C GLY A 588 10.56 29.80 -44.69
N LEU A 589 10.34 29.69 -46.00
CA LEU A 589 9.43 30.56 -46.77
C LEU A 589 8.64 29.72 -47.80
N PRO A 590 7.31 29.51 -47.61
CA PRO A 590 6.50 30.00 -46.49
C PRO A 590 6.93 29.38 -45.13
N PRO A 591 6.63 30.01 -43.97
CA PRO A 591 6.98 29.42 -42.68
C PRO A 591 6.33 28.04 -42.47
N ALA A 592 7.13 27.07 -42.06
CA ALA A 592 6.69 25.71 -41.71
C ALA A 592 7.21 25.29 -40.33
N THR A 593 6.74 24.13 -39.87
CA THR A 593 7.16 23.52 -38.61
C THR A 593 7.28 22.01 -38.79
N ALA A 594 8.43 21.47 -38.40
CA ALA A 594 8.66 20.04 -38.24
C ALA A 594 8.80 19.72 -36.74
N GLY A 595 8.20 18.61 -36.30
CA GLY A 595 8.25 18.15 -34.92
C GLY A 595 8.97 16.81 -34.83
N TYR A 596 9.78 16.63 -33.79
CA TYR A 596 10.47 15.38 -33.47
C TYR A 596 10.17 15.00 -32.02
N GLY A 597 9.57 13.82 -31.83
CA GLY A 597 9.16 13.32 -30.53
C GLY A 597 7.64 13.10 -30.40
N PRO A 598 7.15 12.75 -29.21
CA PRO A 598 7.89 12.68 -27.93
C PRO A 598 8.96 11.58 -27.90
N HIS A 599 10.05 11.85 -27.16
CA HIS A 599 11.17 10.93 -26.97
C HIS A 599 11.26 10.48 -25.51
N PHE A 600 10.52 9.42 -25.13
CA PHE A 600 10.47 8.86 -23.77
C PHE A 600 11.73 8.11 -23.36
N TYR A 601 12.33 8.39 -22.20
CA TYR A 601 13.64 7.78 -21.83
C TYR A 601 13.68 6.24 -21.97
N TYR A 602 12.54 5.57 -21.75
CA TYR A 602 12.40 4.12 -21.80
C TYR A 602 12.06 3.56 -23.19
N ASP A 603 11.73 4.37 -24.21
CA ASP A 603 11.35 3.86 -25.54
C ASP A 603 12.59 3.71 -26.45
N PRO A 604 13.05 2.48 -26.73
CA PRO A 604 14.20 2.25 -27.60
C PRO A 604 13.85 2.34 -29.10
N THR A 605 12.58 2.57 -29.45
CA THR A 605 12.06 2.48 -30.83
C THR A 605 11.50 3.79 -31.40
N ASP A 606 11.60 4.91 -30.68
CA ASP A 606 11.10 6.24 -31.06
C ASP A 606 11.86 6.93 -32.23
N GLY A 607 12.67 6.17 -32.97
CA GLY A 607 13.53 6.66 -34.05
C GLY A 607 14.80 7.37 -33.57
N THR A 608 15.14 7.32 -32.28
CA THR A 608 16.45 7.76 -31.73
C THR A 608 17.29 6.60 -31.18
N ALA A 609 16.93 5.36 -31.54
CA ALA A 609 17.57 4.12 -31.09
C ALA A 609 19.10 4.17 -31.24
N GLY A 610 19.82 4.03 -30.11
CA GLY A 610 21.29 4.04 -30.07
C GLY A 610 21.95 5.42 -30.09
N VAL A 611 21.17 6.51 -30.16
CA VAL A 611 21.66 7.90 -30.19
C VAL A 611 21.18 8.70 -28.99
N LYS A 612 20.02 8.34 -28.44
CA LYS A 612 19.42 8.97 -27.26
C LYS A 612 20.21 8.68 -26.00
N ASN A 613 20.90 9.70 -25.53
CA ASN A 613 21.65 9.66 -24.29
C ASN A 613 20.80 10.24 -23.15
N THR A 614 19.65 9.62 -22.86
CA THR A 614 18.82 9.99 -21.71
C THR A 614 18.45 8.77 -20.87
N ASP A 615 18.35 8.95 -19.56
CA ASP A 615 17.76 8.00 -18.62
C ASP A 615 16.57 8.66 -17.90
N ASP A 616 16.13 8.07 -16.80
CA ASP A 616 14.97 8.51 -16.04
C ASP A 616 15.24 9.82 -15.25
N THR A 617 16.48 10.33 -15.27
CA THR A 617 16.87 11.59 -14.65
C THR A 617 17.24 12.72 -15.62
N GLY A 618 17.08 12.48 -16.94
CA GLY A 618 17.41 13.44 -17.99
C GLY A 618 18.55 12.94 -18.86
N THR A 619 19.56 13.78 -19.13
CA THR A 619 20.70 13.41 -20.01
C THR A 619 21.75 12.58 -19.28
N VAL A 620 22.18 11.47 -19.87
CA VAL A 620 23.19 10.56 -19.31
C VAL A 620 24.49 10.56 -20.14
N PRO A 621 25.68 10.78 -19.53
CA PRO A 621 25.91 11.03 -18.11
C PRO A 621 25.39 12.38 -17.62
N ASP A 622 24.98 12.42 -16.36
CA ASP A 622 24.49 13.64 -15.71
C ASP A 622 25.44 14.82 -15.86
N GLY A 623 24.85 15.98 -16.16
CA GLY A 623 25.60 17.22 -16.23
C GLY A 623 26.45 17.38 -17.50
N THR A 624 26.25 16.53 -18.51
CA THR A 624 26.99 16.58 -19.78
C THR A 624 26.08 16.93 -20.96
N THR A 625 26.63 17.64 -21.95
CA THR A 625 25.96 17.84 -23.24
C THR A 625 26.13 16.60 -24.10
N VAL A 626 25.00 16.00 -24.46
CA VAL A 626 24.95 14.72 -25.17
C VAL A 626 24.18 14.83 -26.47
N HIS A 627 24.39 13.87 -27.37
CA HIS A 627 23.62 13.79 -28.59
C HIS A 627 22.19 13.34 -28.24
N LEU A 628 21.20 14.12 -28.66
CA LEU A 628 19.79 13.82 -28.47
C LEU A 628 19.18 13.18 -29.72
N ARG A 629 19.35 13.83 -30.88
CA ARG A 629 18.70 13.42 -32.14
C ARG A 629 19.25 14.14 -33.37
N ASP A 630 19.28 13.44 -34.51
CA ASP A 630 19.44 14.04 -35.84
C ASP A 630 18.13 14.64 -36.36
N ILE A 631 18.22 15.82 -36.97
CA ILE A 631 17.12 16.51 -37.65
C ILE A 631 17.51 16.84 -39.10
N SER A 632 16.52 16.99 -39.99
CA SER A 632 16.76 17.43 -41.37
C SER A 632 15.92 18.66 -41.71
N LEU A 633 16.56 19.70 -42.24
CA LEU A 633 15.87 20.89 -42.76
C LEU A 633 14.94 20.52 -43.92
N ASN A 634 15.20 19.41 -44.63
CA ASN A 634 14.32 18.89 -45.68
C ASN A 634 12.94 18.47 -45.15
N ASP A 635 12.79 18.23 -43.84
CA ASP A 635 11.50 17.90 -43.22
C ASP A 635 10.51 19.09 -43.26
N LEU A 636 11.01 20.31 -43.53
CA LEU A 636 10.18 21.49 -43.79
C LEU A 636 9.64 21.55 -45.24
N GLY A 637 10.04 20.61 -46.10
CA GLY A 637 9.63 20.53 -47.50
C GLY A 637 10.06 21.74 -48.32
N GLU A 638 9.17 22.27 -49.16
CA GLU A 638 9.43 23.44 -50.03
C GLU A 638 9.80 24.72 -49.26
N SER A 639 9.55 24.72 -47.94
CA SER A 639 9.85 25.83 -47.05
C SER A 639 11.34 25.97 -46.75
N PHE A 640 12.14 24.91 -46.91
CA PHE A 640 13.59 24.99 -46.73
C PHE A 640 14.22 25.85 -47.83
N GLN A 641 14.56 27.09 -47.47
CA GLN A 641 15.12 28.15 -48.33
C GLN A 641 16.24 28.87 -47.57
N ASP A 642 16.99 29.75 -48.22
CA ASP A 642 17.94 30.65 -47.54
C ASP A 642 17.18 31.57 -46.57
N CYS A 643 17.19 31.22 -45.27
CA CYS A 643 16.35 31.84 -44.24
C CYS A 643 16.89 31.61 -42.83
N CYS A 644 16.26 32.29 -41.85
CA CYS A 644 16.46 32.01 -40.43
C CYS A 644 15.52 30.90 -39.94
N TYR A 645 16.07 30.00 -39.16
CA TYR A 645 15.40 28.87 -38.52
C TYR A 645 15.44 29.02 -37.00
N TYR A 646 14.44 28.43 -36.36
CA TYR A 646 14.22 28.40 -34.92
C TYR A 646 14.12 26.93 -34.49
N LEU A 647 15.03 26.50 -33.63
CA LEU A 647 15.00 25.18 -33.01
C LEU A 647 14.59 25.35 -31.54
N GLU A 648 13.59 24.58 -31.11
CA GLU A 648 13.08 24.54 -29.75
C GLU A 648 13.24 23.14 -29.18
N LEU A 649 13.77 23.06 -27.97
CA LEU A 649 13.81 21.88 -27.13
C LEU A 649 12.83 22.07 -25.98
N ARG A 650 12.00 21.06 -25.72
CA ARG A 650 11.17 20.94 -24.53
C ARG A 650 11.56 19.66 -23.80
N ALA A 651 11.87 19.76 -22.52
CA ALA A 651 12.12 18.62 -21.64
C ALA A 651 10.98 18.53 -20.63
N PHE A 652 10.34 17.36 -20.52
CA PHE A 652 9.11 17.11 -19.77
C PHE A 652 9.39 16.30 -18.51
N ASP A 653 8.62 16.58 -17.47
CA ASP A 653 8.62 15.94 -16.15
C ASP A 653 7.43 14.97 -16.00
N ARG A 654 7.63 13.82 -15.32
CA ARG A 654 6.64 12.76 -15.06
C ARG A 654 5.76 13.00 -13.83
N VAL A 655 5.59 14.25 -13.41
CA VAL A 655 4.74 14.64 -12.28
C VAL A 655 3.23 14.58 -12.58
N ILE A 656 2.48 14.04 -11.63
CA ILE A 656 1.02 14.15 -11.57
C ILE A 656 0.64 15.55 -11.03
N ARG A 657 0.42 16.51 -11.94
CA ARG A 657 -0.13 17.83 -11.59
C ARG A 657 -1.65 17.86 -11.82
N HIS A 658 -2.41 17.98 -10.73
CA HIS A 658 -3.88 17.91 -10.78
C HIS A 658 -4.60 19.17 -11.28
N ALA A 659 -5.76 18.91 -11.90
CA ALA A 659 -6.91 19.80 -12.02
C ALA A 659 -8.04 19.24 -11.13
N PHE A 660 -8.81 20.10 -10.45
CA PHE A 660 -9.87 19.69 -9.51
C PHE A 660 -11.22 20.26 -9.95
N ASN A 661 -12.27 19.43 -10.07
CA ASN A 661 -13.64 19.87 -10.42
C ASN A 661 -13.82 20.51 -11.80
N GLY A 662 -13.22 19.93 -12.84
CA GLY A 662 -13.22 20.52 -14.20
C GLY A 662 -12.61 21.92 -14.25
N THR A 663 -12.05 22.39 -13.13
CA THR A 663 -11.45 23.69 -12.91
C THR A 663 -9.98 23.42 -12.67
N ILE A 664 -9.18 23.77 -13.65
CA ILE A 664 -7.75 23.58 -13.59
C ILE A 664 -7.25 24.54 -12.50
N VAL A 665 -6.91 24.01 -11.32
CA VAL A 665 -6.43 24.83 -10.16
C VAL A 665 -5.09 25.49 -10.49
N ASN A 666 -4.46 25.05 -11.58
CA ASN A 666 -3.36 25.70 -12.26
C ASN A 666 -3.79 26.05 -13.68
N ASP A 667 -3.51 27.26 -14.13
CA ASP A 667 -3.45 27.53 -15.57
C ASP A 667 -2.43 26.55 -16.20
N ILE A 668 -2.84 25.77 -17.20
CA ILE A 668 -1.95 24.91 -18.01
C ILE A 668 -0.96 25.73 -18.87
N THR A 669 -0.88 27.05 -18.66
CA THR A 669 0.27 27.86 -19.09
C THR A 669 1.52 27.64 -18.24
N GLY A 670 1.42 26.99 -17.08
CA GLY A 670 2.57 26.47 -16.32
C GLY A 670 2.98 25.10 -16.84
N SER A 671 3.53 25.05 -18.05
CA SER A 671 4.18 23.91 -18.70
C SER A 671 4.74 22.85 -17.73
N VAL A 672 4.44 21.55 -17.92
CA VAL A 672 5.19 20.41 -17.29
C VAL A 672 6.56 20.19 -17.93
N TRP A 673 7.07 21.23 -18.57
CA TRP A 673 8.30 21.19 -19.32
C TRP A 673 9.04 22.51 -19.14
N SER A 674 10.36 22.41 -19.20
CA SER A 674 11.21 23.56 -19.48
C SER A 674 11.52 23.62 -20.96
N GLU A 675 11.81 24.82 -21.44
CA GLU A 675 12.13 25.06 -22.84
C GLU A 675 13.47 25.79 -23.00
N ALA A 676 14.17 25.43 -24.07
CA ALA A 676 15.32 26.16 -24.58
C ALA A 676 15.14 26.33 -26.08
N PHE A 677 15.65 27.43 -26.63
CA PHE A 677 15.61 27.65 -28.06
C PHE A 677 16.90 28.26 -28.57
N MET A 678 17.18 28.06 -29.84
CA MET A 678 18.22 28.76 -30.58
C MET A 678 17.76 29.07 -31.99
N THR A 679 18.33 30.13 -32.57
CA THR A 679 18.11 30.49 -33.97
C THR A 679 19.40 30.35 -34.77
N PHE A 680 19.30 30.03 -36.05
CA PHE A 680 20.44 29.91 -36.97
C PHE A 680 19.98 30.18 -38.41
N ALA A 681 20.90 30.53 -39.30
CA ALA A 681 20.65 30.66 -40.72
C ALA A 681 21.11 29.41 -41.48
N ALA A 682 20.39 29.03 -42.52
CA ALA A 682 20.77 27.92 -43.39
C ALA A 682 20.24 28.15 -44.81
N ALA A 683 20.94 27.59 -45.79
CA ALA A 683 20.57 27.64 -47.20
C ALA A 683 20.66 26.23 -47.83
N PRO A 684 19.71 25.86 -48.72
CA PRO A 684 19.71 24.57 -49.43
C PRO A 684 20.94 24.28 -50.28
#